data_AF-A0A8X8WRV4-F1
#
_entry.id   AF-A0A8X8WRV4-F1
#
_cell.length_a   1.000
_cell.length_b   1.000
_cell.length_c   1.000
_cell.angle_alpha   90.00
_cell.angle_beta   90.00
_cell.angle_gamma   90.00
#
_symmetry.space_group_name_H-M   'P 1'
#
loop_
_entity.id
_entity.type
_entity.pdbx_description
1 polymer ?
#
loop_
_entity_poly.entity_id
_entity_poly.type
_entity_poly.pdbx_seq_one_letter_code
_entity_poly.pdbx_strand_id
1 'polypeptide(L)'
;MTLNLETYNVKPNGDLDFIDDQFANLPNTLFLFSFIYLSFLLAWSYYCNKNKQFVRKIHEVMALLLFFRVFELLFHACSQHRIKQIGSPHLWKTLWLFIYFIRNVLFIHVIMLIRAGWSLFRPNLQNLQTRAIFVTVGLQLVASTCFVLSNGLGTSSSSYGLWTVTYYAVDFICCVIMTLPVSPSINNVVVSAKIEEKEEKKWVYKRAYESFALALYIYVGFTRLGMFLIRSITSYNMWGLSIALELTIELIFYGVVYSMFCPSERYDYVVLEDREEDHCGNGSLADLRQRIADIGLVSMDSVKGRYIGHSTMAKKPIENIRFLISVSVGIMFGFFMGVLIPKLPQIKIGTASVVLDASMIYGGNVSAASTEISRNVSIGNQQISKIWAPSNPRGAERLPPGIMASESDLYQRRLWGLPTEDLPITPKYLVTFTVGYKQRFNIDKAVKKFSENFTILLFHYDGITTEWDEFEWSKRAIHISARKQTKWWYAKRFLHPDIVASYDYVFIWDEDLGVEHFDAEEYIKLVRKHGLEISQPGLEPTKSMPWRMTRKRDHSEIHKVTEEKPGLCPDPHLPPCAAFVEIMAPVFSREAWHCVWHLIQNDLVHGWGLDFALQKCVEPAHEKIGVVDEQWIVHQIVPSLGGQGESTNGRAPWQEVRLRCTREWAMFKARMANAERDYHKSMEIDSSNLTT
;
A
#
# COMPACT_ATOMS: atom_id res chain seq x y z
N MET A 1 25.70 -9.55 11.91
CA MET A 1 25.58 -10.96 11.50
C MET A 1 24.84 -10.98 10.17
N THR A 2 25.51 -11.33 9.08
CA THR A 2 24.87 -11.52 7.77
C THR A 2 24.28 -12.93 7.72
N LEU A 3 22.96 -13.02 7.77
CA LEU A 3 22.23 -14.29 7.66
C LEU A 3 22.12 -14.64 6.17
N ASN A 4 22.83 -15.67 5.71
CA ASN A 4 22.68 -16.19 4.35
C ASN A 4 21.68 -17.36 4.39
N LEU A 5 20.46 -17.11 3.93
CA LEU A 5 19.42 -18.12 3.72
C LEU A 5 19.49 -18.59 2.26
N GLU A 6 19.69 -19.88 2.05
CA GLU A 6 19.63 -20.51 0.72
C GLU A 6 18.49 -21.55 0.72
N THR A 7 17.63 -21.49 -0.30
CA THR A 7 16.50 -22.42 -0.49
C THR A 7 16.67 -23.15 -1.82
N TYR A 8 16.54 -24.47 -1.81
CA TYR A 8 16.69 -25.33 -2.99
C TYR A 8 15.87 -26.62 -2.87
N ASN A 9 15.48 -27.16 -4.02
CA ASN A 9 14.87 -28.48 -4.19
C ASN A 9 15.97 -29.51 -4.47
N VAL A 10 15.78 -30.75 -4.01
CA VAL A 10 16.74 -31.86 -4.22
C VAL A 10 16.14 -32.84 -5.22
N LYS A 11 16.81 -33.05 -6.36
CA LYS A 11 16.38 -34.01 -7.38
C LYS A 11 16.67 -35.46 -6.93
N PRO A 12 15.99 -36.46 -7.51
CA PRO A 12 16.22 -37.88 -7.18
C PRO A 12 17.65 -38.37 -7.41
N ASN A 13 18.44 -37.66 -8.22
CA ASN A 13 19.86 -37.95 -8.49
C ASN A 13 20.82 -37.24 -7.53
N GLY A 14 20.32 -36.46 -6.55
CA GLY A 14 21.12 -35.68 -5.60
C GLY A 14 21.49 -34.27 -6.05
N ASP A 15 21.14 -33.86 -7.28
CA ASP A 15 21.42 -32.51 -7.78
C ASP A 15 20.50 -31.48 -7.12
N LEU A 16 21.06 -30.30 -6.82
CA LEU A 16 20.31 -29.16 -6.28
C LEU A 16 19.60 -28.39 -7.40
N ASP A 17 18.41 -27.89 -7.10
CA ASP A 17 17.59 -27.08 -8.00
C ASP A 17 17.01 -25.88 -7.25
N PHE A 18 17.48 -24.67 -7.57
CA PHE A 18 17.12 -23.47 -6.81
C PHE A 18 15.92 -22.71 -7.41
N ILE A 19 15.22 -23.25 -8.41
CA ILE A 19 13.97 -22.65 -8.92
C ILE A 19 12.77 -23.26 -8.20
N ASP A 20 11.78 -22.43 -7.83
CA ASP A 20 10.54 -22.94 -7.24
C ASP A 20 9.83 -23.93 -8.18
N ASP A 21 9.17 -24.93 -7.59
CA ASP A 21 8.54 -26.03 -8.34
C ASP A 21 7.53 -25.54 -9.38
N GLN A 22 6.74 -24.51 -9.07
CA GLN A 22 5.76 -23.96 -10.01
C GLN A 22 6.38 -23.29 -11.25
N PHE A 23 7.69 -23.00 -11.21
CA PHE A 23 8.46 -22.42 -12.31
C PHE A 23 9.51 -23.39 -12.90
N ALA A 24 9.49 -24.66 -12.51
CA ALA A 24 10.49 -25.66 -12.93
C ALA A 24 10.66 -25.77 -14.46
N ASN A 25 9.55 -25.60 -15.20
CA ASN A 25 9.50 -25.63 -16.67
C ASN A 25 9.67 -24.27 -17.34
N LEU A 26 9.66 -23.17 -16.58
CA LEU A 26 9.70 -21.80 -17.09
C LEU A 26 10.94 -21.52 -17.98
N PRO A 27 12.17 -21.96 -17.65
CA PRO A 27 13.32 -21.76 -18.52
C PRO A 27 13.13 -22.36 -19.92
N ASN A 28 12.57 -23.58 -19.98
CA ASN A 28 12.32 -24.29 -21.24
C ASN A 28 11.21 -23.62 -22.05
N THR A 29 10.14 -23.19 -21.38
CA THR A 29 9.05 -22.44 -22.03
C THR A 29 9.55 -21.14 -22.64
N LEU A 30 10.30 -20.32 -21.88
CA LEU A 30 10.86 -19.06 -22.38
C LEU A 30 11.80 -19.28 -23.57
N PHE A 31 12.65 -20.31 -23.49
CA PHE A 31 13.56 -20.68 -24.57
C PHE A 31 12.80 -21.11 -25.84
N LEU A 32 11.75 -21.94 -25.71
CA LEU A 32 10.89 -22.33 -26.83
C LEU A 32 10.24 -21.11 -27.49
N PHE A 33 9.65 -20.21 -26.70
CA PHE A 33 9.06 -18.98 -27.25
C PHE A 33 10.10 -18.09 -27.93
N SER A 34 11.34 -18.04 -27.43
CA SER A 34 12.41 -17.28 -28.09
C SER A 34 12.69 -17.80 -29.52
N PHE A 35 12.65 -19.11 -29.74
CA PHE A 35 12.76 -19.71 -31.07
C PHE A 35 11.54 -19.45 -31.96
N ILE A 36 10.34 -19.47 -31.40
CA ILE A 36 9.11 -19.14 -32.13
C ILE A 36 9.20 -17.68 -32.64
N TYR A 37 9.57 -16.73 -31.77
CA TYR A 37 9.75 -15.33 -32.16
C TYR A 37 10.93 -15.13 -33.12
N LEU A 38 12.01 -15.92 -33.03
CA LEU A 38 13.11 -15.89 -33.99
C LEU A 38 12.64 -16.34 -35.38
N SER A 39 11.84 -17.41 -35.43
CA SER A 39 11.25 -17.91 -36.67
C SER A 39 10.29 -16.87 -37.27
N PHE A 40 9.52 -16.18 -36.42
CA PHE A 40 8.68 -15.05 -36.83
C PHE A 40 9.52 -13.89 -37.38
N LEU A 41 10.61 -13.49 -36.71
CA LEU A 41 11.52 -12.44 -37.20
C LEU A 41 12.10 -12.77 -38.58
N LEU A 42 12.55 -14.02 -38.78
CA LEU A 42 13.08 -14.49 -40.05
C LEU A 42 12.00 -14.48 -41.15
N ALA A 43 10.80 -14.97 -40.84
CA ALA A 43 9.67 -14.94 -41.78
C ALA A 43 9.27 -13.52 -42.16
N TRP A 44 9.20 -12.60 -41.18
CA TRP A 44 8.90 -11.19 -41.40
C TRP A 44 9.98 -10.50 -42.25
N SER A 45 11.25 -10.74 -41.93
CA SER A 45 12.38 -10.18 -42.67
C SER A 45 12.41 -10.69 -44.12
N TYR A 46 12.14 -11.99 -44.32
CA TYR A 46 12.00 -12.58 -45.65
C TYR A 46 10.83 -11.96 -46.42
N TYR A 47 9.66 -11.79 -45.78
CA TYR A 47 8.50 -11.18 -46.41
C TYR A 47 8.75 -9.72 -46.82
N CYS A 48 9.39 -8.93 -45.94
CA CYS A 48 9.81 -7.56 -46.24
C CYS A 48 10.84 -7.54 -47.39
N ASN A 49 11.79 -8.47 -47.41
CA ASN A 49 12.79 -8.56 -48.49
C ASN A 49 12.18 -8.95 -49.84
N LYS A 50 11.10 -9.73 -49.85
CA LYS A 50 10.34 -10.07 -51.06
C LYS A 50 9.52 -8.87 -51.56
N ASN A 51 8.92 -8.12 -50.65
CA ASN A 51 8.06 -6.97 -50.95
C ASN A 51 8.76 -5.62 -50.74
N LYS A 52 10.06 -5.52 -51.05
CA LYS A 52 10.89 -4.32 -50.79
C LYS A 52 10.28 -3.01 -51.26
N GLN A 53 9.56 -3.06 -52.37
CA GLN A 53 8.91 -1.89 -52.97
C GLN A 53 7.85 -1.24 -52.06
N PHE A 54 7.25 -2.03 -51.16
CA PHE A 54 6.24 -1.61 -50.20
C PHE A 54 6.78 -1.46 -48.77
N VAL A 55 8.06 -1.76 -48.54
CA VAL A 55 8.68 -1.64 -47.21
C VAL A 55 8.92 -0.16 -46.87
N ARG A 56 8.25 0.28 -45.81
CA ARG A 56 8.45 1.57 -45.15
C ARG A 56 9.13 1.41 -43.78
N LYS A 57 9.61 2.52 -43.22
CA LYS A 57 10.29 2.61 -41.91
C LYS A 57 9.55 1.91 -40.76
N ILE A 58 8.22 1.89 -40.78
CA ILE A 58 7.43 1.14 -39.79
C ILE A 58 7.82 -0.34 -39.75
N HIS A 59 7.95 -1.00 -40.90
CA HIS A 59 8.21 -2.44 -40.95
C HIS A 59 9.62 -2.77 -40.42
N GLU A 60 10.56 -1.83 -40.57
CA GLU A 60 11.89 -1.91 -39.96
C GLU A 60 11.82 -1.78 -38.43
N VAL A 61 11.02 -0.83 -37.91
CA VAL A 61 10.80 -0.68 -36.45
C VAL A 61 10.05 -1.89 -35.89
N MET A 62 9.11 -2.47 -36.63
CA MET A 62 8.45 -3.74 -36.28
C MET A 62 9.43 -4.91 -36.27
N ALA A 63 10.32 -5.02 -37.26
CA ALA A 63 11.40 -6.01 -37.24
C ALA A 63 12.33 -5.83 -36.02
N LEU A 64 12.65 -4.58 -35.68
CA LEU A 64 13.45 -4.25 -34.49
C LEU A 64 12.73 -4.64 -33.18
N LEU A 65 11.41 -4.46 -33.11
CA LEU A 65 10.59 -4.89 -31.98
C LEU A 65 10.65 -6.43 -31.81
N LEU A 66 10.50 -7.20 -32.89
CA LEU A 66 10.65 -8.66 -32.86
C LEU A 66 12.06 -9.07 -32.44
N PHE A 67 13.09 -8.37 -32.92
CA PHE A 67 14.47 -8.61 -32.52
C PHE A 67 14.65 -8.48 -31.01
N PHE A 68 14.25 -7.35 -30.41
CA PHE A 68 14.37 -7.19 -28.96
C PHE A 68 13.49 -8.17 -28.18
N ARG A 69 12.35 -8.59 -28.72
CA ARG A 69 11.50 -9.62 -28.12
C ARG A 69 12.20 -10.99 -28.05
N VAL A 70 12.95 -11.39 -29.08
CA VAL A 70 13.75 -12.62 -29.06
C VAL A 70 14.82 -12.56 -27.96
N PHE A 71 15.59 -11.47 -27.92
CA PHE A 71 16.66 -11.30 -26.93
C PHE A 71 16.15 -11.19 -25.51
N GLU A 72 15.00 -10.54 -25.29
CA GLU A 72 14.34 -10.49 -24.00
C GLU A 72 14.06 -11.90 -23.47
N LEU A 73 13.38 -12.72 -24.28
CA LEU A 73 13.02 -14.08 -23.90
C LEU A 73 14.24 -14.97 -23.70
N LEU A 74 15.26 -14.81 -24.54
CA LEU A 74 16.52 -15.53 -24.41
C LEU A 74 17.25 -15.20 -23.10
N PHE A 75 17.43 -13.91 -22.79
CA PHE A 75 18.07 -13.51 -21.54
C PHE A 75 17.23 -13.84 -20.31
N HIS A 76 15.90 -13.80 -20.42
CA HIS A 76 15.04 -14.28 -19.37
C HIS A 76 15.22 -15.79 -19.13
N ALA A 77 15.24 -16.59 -20.20
CA ALA A 77 15.48 -18.03 -20.13
C ALA A 77 16.86 -18.33 -19.50
N CYS A 78 17.92 -17.64 -19.92
CA CYS A 78 19.26 -17.76 -19.33
C CYS A 78 19.29 -17.37 -17.86
N SER A 79 18.57 -16.29 -17.48
CA SER A 79 18.43 -15.88 -16.08
C SER A 79 17.78 -16.98 -15.24
N GLN A 80 16.63 -17.49 -15.67
CA GLN A 80 15.89 -18.54 -14.94
C GLN A 80 16.67 -19.86 -14.90
N HIS A 81 17.34 -20.22 -16.00
CA HIS A 81 18.20 -21.40 -16.05
C HIS A 81 19.40 -21.29 -15.10
N ARG A 82 19.98 -20.09 -14.95
CA ARG A 82 21.09 -19.86 -14.02
C ARG A 82 20.64 -19.82 -12.57
N ILE A 83 19.43 -19.34 -12.29
CA ILE A 83 18.79 -19.51 -10.96
C ILE A 83 18.69 -21.00 -10.67
N LYS A 84 18.06 -21.76 -11.57
CA LYS A 84 17.90 -23.22 -11.44
C LYS A 84 19.20 -23.96 -11.09
N GLN A 85 20.34 -23.55 -11.64
CA GLN A 85 21.64 -24.21 -11.41
C GLN A 85 22.46 -23.67 -10.22
N ILE A 86 22.48 -22.35 -10.01
CA ILE A 86 23.47 -21.68 -9.12
C ILE A 86 22.76 -20.89 -8.01
N GLY A 87 21.45 -20.70 -8.08
CA GLY A 87 20.69 -19.84 -7.16
C GLY A 87 20.89 -18.34 -7.38
N SER A 88 21.74 -17.92 -8.34
CA SER A 88 22.04 -16.49 -8.58
C SER A 88 22.02 -16.08 -10.06
N PRO A 89 21.13 -15.14 -10.46
CA PRO A 89 21.03 -14.68 -11.84
C PRO A 89 21.81 -13.40 -12.16
N HIS A 90 22.58 -12.82 -11.21
CA HIS A 90 23.07 -11.43 -11.21
C HIS A 90 23.21 -10.75 -12.59
N LEU A 91 24.09 -11.24 -13.46
CA LEU A 91 24.36 -10.61 -14.77
C LEU A 91 23.20 -10.79 -15.77
N TRP A 92 22.65 -12.00 -15.88
CA TRP A 92 21.57 -12.29 -16.83
C TRP A 92 20.27 -11.58 -16.44
N LYS A 93 20.00 -11.43 -15.15
CA LYS A 93 18.85 -10.65 -14.66
C LYS A 93 18.94 -9.20 -15.08
N THR A 94 20.12 -8.59 -14.94
CA THR A 94 20.33 -7.20 -15.37
C THR A 94 20.16 -7.04 -16.89
N LEU A 95 20.72 -7.97 -17.68
CA LEU A 95 20.55 -7.96 -19.15
C LEU A 95 19.09 -8.13 -19.57
N TRP A 96 18.36 -9.05 -18.93
CA TRP A 96 16.93 -9.23 -19.18
C TRP A 96 16.14 -7.96 -18.88
N LEU A 97 16.33 -7.34 -17.72
CA LEU A 97 15.63 -6.10 -17.34
C LEU A 97 15.92 -4.95 -18.31
N PHE A 98 17.16 -4.83 -18.78
CA PHE A 98 17.55 -3.82 -19.77
C PHE A 98 16.86 -4.03 -21.12
N ILE A 99 16.90 -5.25 -21.65
CA ILE A 99 16.25 -5.56 -22.94
C ILE A 99 14.72 -5.45 -22.83
N TYR A 100 14.13 -5.87 -21.71
CA TYR A 100 12.71 -5.68 -21.42
C TYR A 100 12.30 -4.21 -21.51
N PHE A 101 13.09 -3.31 -20.90
CA PHE A 101 12.84 -1.87 -20.94
C PHE A 101 12.82 -1.34 -22.39
N ILE A 102 13.85 -1.67 -23.18
CA ILE A 102 13.94 -1.26 -24.59
C ILE A 102 12.75 -1.80 -25.39
N ARG A 103 12.44 -3.10 -25.24
CA ARG A 103 11.34 -3.77 -25.94
C ARG A 103 10.01 -3.10 -25.65
N ASN A 104 9.71 -2.78 -24.39
CA ASN A 104 8.46 -2.14 -23.99
C ASN A 104 8.32 -0.73 -24.57
N VAL A 105 9.40 0.05 -24.53
CA VAL A 105 9.41 1.38 -25.14
C VAL A 105 9.13 1.27 -26.64
N LEU A 106 9.84 0.38 -27.35
CA LEU A 106 9.61 0.14 -28.78
C LEU A 106 8.18 -0.32 -29.08
N PHE A 107 7.61 -1.21 -28.27
CA PHE A 107 6.24 -1.70 -28.44
C PHE A 107 5.23 -0.54 -28.45
N ILE A 108 5.32 0.36 -27.47
CA ILE A 108 4.43 1.53 -27.45
C ILE A 108 4.67 2.47 -28.62
N HIS A 109 5.93 2.70 -29.02
CA HIS A 109 6.21 3.51 -30.19
C HIS A 109 5.55 2.93 -31.45
N VAL A 110 5.60 1.61 -31.66
CA VAL A 110 4.91 0.95 -32.78
C VAL A 110 3.40 1.14 -32.71
N ILE A 111 2.78 0.90 -31.54
CA ILE A 111 1.32 1.07 -31.36
C ILE A 111 0.89 2.51 -31.63
N MET A 112 1.65 3.49 -31.13
CA MET A 112 1.34 4.91 -31.33
C MET A 112 1.54 5.36 -32.77
N LEU A 113 2.57 4.87 -33.47
CA LEU A 113 2.77 5.13 -34.89
C LEU A 113 1.63 4.57 -35.74
N ILE A 114 1.15 3.36 -35.41
CA ILE A 114 -0.04 2.77 -36.04
C ILE A 114 -1.24 3.69 -35.80
N ARG A 115 -1.59 3.99 -34.54
CA ARG A 115 -2.78 4.81 -34.18
C ARG A 115 -2.78 6.20 -34.82
N ALA A 116 -1.61 6.83 -34.94
CA ALA A 116 -1.46 8.14 -35.56
C ALA A 116 -1.58 8.10 -37.09
N GLY A 117 -1.91 6.97 -37.72
CA GLY A 117 -2.08 6.92 -39.17
C GLY A 117 -0.79 7.18 -39.94
N TRP A 118 0.37 6.90 -39.34
CA TRP A 118 1.69 7.25 -39.89
C TRP A 118 1.95 8.76 -40.05
N SER A 119 1.02 9.61 -39.60
CA SER A 119 1.06 11.06 -39.79
C SER A 119 1.98 11.79 -38.80
N LEU A 120 2.67 11.08 -37.90
CA LEU A 120 3.63 11.66 -36.95
C LEU A 120 4.87 12.27 -37.65
N PHE A 121 5.06 11.98 -38.94
CA PHE A 121 6.03 12.64 -39.81
C PHE A 121 5.45 13.85 -40.59
N ARG A 122 4.14 14.14 -40.48
CA ARG A 122 3.54 15.36 -41.04
C ARG A 122 3.62 16.52 -40.02
N PRO A 123 4.02 17.73 -40.43
CA PRO A 123 4.21 18.87 -39.52
C PRO A 123 2.92 19.50 -38.96
N ASN A 124 1.73 18.97 -39.25
CA ASN A 124 0.45 19.68 -39.05
C ASN A 124 -0.65 18.89 -38.31
N LEU A 125 -0.28 18.09 -37.30
CA LEU A 125 -1.25 17.43 -36.42
C LEU A 125 -1.75 18.37 -35.33
N GLN A 126 -3.08 18.47 -35.19
CA GLN A 126 -3.79 19.26 -34.19
C GLN A 126 -3.26 19.01 -32.76
N ASN A 127 -3.04 20.11 -32.03
CA ASN A 127 -2.33 20.18 -30.74
C ASN A 127 -2.76 19.18 -29.65
N LEU A 128 -3.99 18.64 -29.67
CA LEU A 128 -4.50 17.74 -28.61
C LEU A 128 -4.08 16.28 -28.82
N GLN A 129 -4.10 15.77 -30.05
CA GLN A 129 -3.79 14.36 -30.35
C GLN A 129 -2.31 14.08 -30.11
N THR A 130 -1.43 14.94 -30.64
CA THR A 130 0.02 14.85 -30.42
C THR A 130 0.37 14.90 -28.93
N ARG A 131 -0.30 15.75 -28.13
CA ARG A 131 -0.12 15.81 -26.67
C ARG A 131 -0.50 14.50 -25.98
N ALA A 132 -1.62 13.88 -26.37
CA ALA A 132 -2.02 12.58 -25.82
C ALA A 132 -0.99 11.49 -26.13
N ILE A 133 -0.39 11.49 -27.33
CA ILE A 133 0.69 10.55 -27.68
C ILE A 133 1.91 10.73 -26.78
N PHE A 134 2.35 11.99 -26.60
CA PHE A 134 3.49 12.31 -25.74
C PHE A 134 3.26 11.89 -24.28
N VAL A 135 2.05 12.13 -23.75
CA VAL A 135 1.67 11.74 -22.39
C VAL A 135 1.71 10.22 -22.24
N THR A 136 1.15 9.46 -23.18
CA THR A 136 1.16 7.99 -23.15
C THR A 136 2.58 7.43 -23.16
N VAL A 137 3.46 7.94 -24.03
CA VAL A 137 4.87 7.51 -24.08
C VAL A 137 5.59 7.84 -22.78
N GLY A 138 5.36 9.03 -22.21
CA GLY A 138 5.92 9.45 -20.93
C GLY A 138 5.47 8.56 -19.77
N LEU A 139 4.17 8.28 -19.65
CA LEU A 139 3.63 7.38 -18.63
C LEU A 139 4.20 5.97 -18.75
N GLN A 140 4.35 5.45 -19.98
CA GLN A 140 4.94 4.13 -20.16
C GLN A 140 6.42 4.07 -19.75
N LEU A 141 7.19 5.13 -19.98
CA LEU A 141 8.58 5.21 -19.54
C LEU A 141 8.66 5.12 -18.00
N VAL A 142 7.75 5.80 -17.30
CA VAL A 142 7.63 5.72 -15.83
C VAL A 142 7.24 4.31 -15.39
N ALA A 143 6.22 3.70 -16.00
CA ALA A 143 5.81 2.34 -15.69
C ALA A 143 6.96 1.34 -15.89
N SER A 144 7.66 1.41 -17.02
CA SER A 144 8.78 0.53 -17.34
C SER A 144 9.95 0.70 -16.37
N THR A 145 10.18 1.92 -15.88
CA THR A 145 11.18 2.21 -14.83
C THR A 145 10.77 1.58 -13.49
N CYS A 146 9.50 1.73 -13.09
CA CYS A 146 8.97 1.14 -11.86
C CYS A 146 9.07 -0.40 -11.87
N PHE A 147 8.78 -1.03 -13.02
CA PHE A 147 8.92 -2.48 -13.19
C PHE A 147 10.37 -2.95 -13.01
N VAL A 148 11.34 -2.21 -13.57
CA VAL A 148 12.76 -2.53 -13.42
C VAL A 148 13.19 -2.36 -11.95
N LEU A 149 12.77 -1.29 -11.29
CA LEU A 149 13.12 -1.04 -9.88
C LEU A 149 12.53 -2.10 -8.94
N SER A 150 11.27 -2.50 -9.14
CA SER A 150 10.65 -3.54 -8.32
C SER A 150 11.35 -4.88 -8.50
N ASN A 151 11.60 -5.30 -9.74
CA ASN A 151 12.28 -6.57 -10.02
C ASN A 151 13.78 -6.54 -9.71
N GLY A 152 14.42 -5.37 -9.77
CA GLY A 152 15.84 -5.16 -9.51
C GLY A 152 16.19 -5.16 -8.02
N LEU A 153 15.41 -4.45 -7.19
CA LEU A 153 15.62 -4.36 -5.74
C LEU A 153 15.15 -5.63 -4.99
N GLY A 154 14.21 -6.39 -5.58
CA GLY A 154 13.67 -7.60 -4.99
C GLY A 154 12.71 -7.34 -3.81
N THR A 155 12.05 -8.40 -3.35
CA THR A 155 11.04 -8.36 -2.28
C THR A 155 11.59 -7.91 -0.92
N SER A 156 12.90 -8.01 -0.72
CA SER A 156 13.58 -7.64 0.54
C SER A 156 13.72 -6.13 0.74
N SER A 157 13.47 -5.31 -0.29
CA SER A 157 13.55 -3.85 -0.17
C SER A 157 12.25 -3.29 0.41
N SER A 158 12.35 -2.36 1.37
CA SER A 158 11.19 -1.66 1.95
C SER A 158 10.36 -0.91 0.89
N SER A 159 10.97 -0.52 -0.22
CA SER A 159 10.31 0.18 -1.32
C SER A 159 9.69 -0.76 -2.38
N TYR A 160 9.85 -2.09 -2.27
CA TYR A 160 9.35 -3.04 -3.26
C TYR A 160 7.84 -2.91 -3.50
N GLY A 161 7.06 -2.81 -2.41
CA GLY A 161 5.60 -2.63 -2.48
C GLY A 161 5.22 -1.34 -3.19
N LEU A 162 5.88 -0.23 -2.85
CA LEU A 162 5.63 1.08 -3.46
C LEU A 162 5.88 1.06 -4.97
N TRP A 163 7.02 0.54 -5.42
CA TRP A 163 7.34 0.46 -6.86
C TRP A 163 6.40 -0.46 -7.61
N THR A 164 5.98 -1.58 -7.00
CA THR A 164 5.06 -2.54 -7.59
C THR A 164 3.66 -1.94 -7.79
N VAL A 165 3.11 -1.28 -6.76
CA VAL A 165 1.81 -0.60 -6.86
C VAL A 165 1.87 0.55 -7.88
N THR A 166 2.94 1.34 -7.85
CA THR A 166 3.14 2.45 -8.79
C THR A 166 3.22 1.94 -10.23
N TYR A 167 3.93 0.84 -10.47
CA TYR A 167 3.97 0.19 -11.80
C TYR A 167 2.56 -0.15 -12.29
N TYR A 168 1.78 -0.91 -11.53
CA TYR A 168 0.45 -1.32 -11.96
C TYR A 168 -0.51 -0.15 -12.15
N ALA A 169 -0.44 0.88 -11.28
CA ALA A 169 -1.28 2.07 -11.40
C ALA A 169 -0.97 2.88 -12.67
N VAL A 170 0.30 3.19 -12.91
CA VAL A 170 0.72 3.97 -14.09
C VAL A 170 0.46 3.19 -15.38
N ASP A 171 0.72 1.88 -15.37
CA ASP A 171 0.47 1.00 -16.51
C ASP A 171 -1.03 0.89 -16.84
N PHE A 172 -1.90 0.79 -15.83
CA PHE A 172 -3.35 0.81 -16.04
C PHE A 172 -3.84 2.13 -16.65
N ILE A 173 -3.37 3.28 -16.15
CA ILE A 173 -3.70 4.60 -16.71
C ILE A 173 -3.25 4.68 -18.17
N CYS A 174 -2.03 4.21 -18.46
CA CYS A 174 -1.51 4.16 -19.83
C CYS A 174 -2.41 3.31 -20.74
N CYS A 175 -2.82 2.12 -20.27
CA CYS A 175 -3.72 1.23 -20.98
C CYS A 175 -5.09 1.86 -21.29
N VAL A 176 -5.67 2.61 -20.35
CA VAL A 176 -6.93 3.35 -20.58
C VAL A 176 -6.74 4.42 -21.66
N ILE A 177 -5.66 5.21 -21.61
CA ILE A 177 -5.38 6.23 -22.63
C ILE A 177 -5.09 5.57 -24.00
N MET A 178 -4.46 4.39 -23.99
CA MET A 178 -4.18 3.60 -25.19
C MET A 178 -5.45 3.07 -25.88
N THR A 179 -6.53 2.80 -25.14
CA THR A 179 -7.77 2.27 -25.70
C THR A 179 -8.77 3.35 -26.12
N LEU A 180 -8.57 4.62 -25.74
CA LEU A 180 -9.46 5.70 -26.16
C LEU A 180 -9.55 5.80 -27.70
N PRO A 181 -10.75 5.96 -28.28
CA PRO A 181 -10.87 6.09 -29.73
C PRO A 181 -10.16 7.37 -30.19
N VAL A 182 -9.10 7.23 -30.99
CA VAL A 182 -8.49 8.36 -31.70
C VAL A 182 -9.32 8.51 -32.96
N SER A 183 -10.23 9.50 -32.99
CA SER A 183 -10.93 9.87 -34.21
C SER A 183 -9.88 10.17 -35.28
N PRO A 184 -9.78 9.36 -36.34
CA PRO A 184 -8.88 9.67 -37.43
C PRO A 184 -9.35 11.00 -38.02
N SER A 185 -8.44 11.95 -38.24
CA SER A 185 -8.72 13.14 -39.04
C SER A 185 -8.84 12.74 -40.52
N ILE A 186 -9.79 11.87 -40.84
CA ILE A 186 -10.08 11.40 -42.20
C ILE A 186 -10.83 12.48 -42.99
N ASN A 187 -11.43 13.46 -42.32
CA ASN A 187 -12.19 14.53 -42.97
C ASN A 187 -11.33 15.56 -43.72
N ASN A 188 -10.01 15.62 -43.46
CA ASN A 188 -9.12 16.61 -44.09
C ASN A 188 -8.23 16.03 -45.22
N VAL A 189 -8.30 14.72 -45.51
CA VAL A 189 -7.42 14.04 -46.48
C VAL A 189 -8.11 13.75 -47.82
N VAL A 190 -9.34 14.24 -48.00
CA VAL A 190 -10.11 14.03 -49.25
C VAL A 190 -10.44 15.38 -49.88
N VAL A 191 -9.40 16.13 -50.26
CA VAL A 191 -9.52 17.15 -51.29
C VAL A 191 -8.43 16.85 -52.32
N SER A 192 -8.88 16.50 -53.53
CA SER A 192 -8.14 16.27 -54.78
C SER A 192 -7.90 14.80 -55.20
N ALA A 193 -8.31 14.54 -56.46
CA ALA A 193 -8.15 13.39 -57.36
C ALA A 193 -9.04 12.10 -57.23
N LYS A 194 -9.61 11.75 -58.42
CA LYS A 194 -10.50 10.69 -58.98
C LYS A 194 -11.17 9.62 -58.07
N ILE A 195 -12.46 9.37 -58.35
CA ILE A 195 -13.50 9.04 -57.35
C ILE A 195 -13.82 7.55 -57.15
N GLU A 196 -13.57 6.62 -58.08
CA GLU A 196 -14.10 5.24 -57.92
C GLU A 196 -13.13 4.22 -57.29
N GLU A 197 -11.81 4.27 -57.58
CA GLU A 197 -10.82 3.35 -56.98
C GLU A 197 -10.44 3.72 -55.53
N LYS A 198 -10.92 4.88 -55.05
CA LYS A 198 -10.51 5.55 -53.80
C LYS A 198 -11.44 5.26 -52.63
N GLU A 199 -12.73 5.00 -52.87
CA GLU A 199 -13.66 4.63 -51.81
C GLU A 199 -13.36 3.23 -51.27
N GLU A 200 -13.16 2.24 -52.15
CA GLU A 200 -12.89 0.85 -51.76
C GLU A 200 -11.64 0.72 -50.88
N LYS A 201 -10.54 1.39 -51.27
CA LYS A 201 -9.28 1.41 -50.51
C LYS A 201 -9.43 2.18 -49.19
N LYS A 202 -10.16 3.31 -49.14
CA LYS A 202 -10.47 4.04 -47.89
C LYS A 202 -11.23 3.18 -46.88
N TRP A 203 -12.19 2.39 -47.34
CA TRP A 203 -12.93 1.44 -46.49
C TRP A 203 -12.04 0.32 -45.96
N VAL A 204 -11.10 -0.19 -46.77
CA VAL A 204 -10.11 -1.19 -46.33
C VAL A 204 -9.24 -0.66 -45.19
N TYR A 205 -8.74 0.58 -45.29
CA TYR A 205 -7.97 1.20 -44.19
C TYR A 205 -8.81 1.43 -42.94
N LYS A 206 -10.00 2.02 -43.09
CA LYS A 206 -10.91 2.25 -41.96
C LYS A 206 -11.20 0.95 -41.21
N ARG A 207 -11.48 -0.14 -41.95
CA ARG A 207 -11.72 -1.47 -41.40
C ARG A 207 -10.48 -2.05 -40.71
N ALA A 208 -9.28 -1.85 -41.27
CA ALA A 208 -8.03 -2.28 -40.65
C ALA A 208 -7.78 -1.54 -39.33
N TYR A 209 -8.04 -0.24 -39.27
CA TYR A 209 -7.93 0.57 -38.05
C TYR A 209 -8.93 0.19 -36.96
N GLU A 210 -10.19 -0.02 -37.33
CA GLU A 210 -11.24 -0.48 -36.41
C GLU A 210 -10.92 -1.89 -35.87
N SER A 211 -10.45 -2.78 -36.75
CA SER A 211 -10.04 -4.14 -36.36
C SER A 211 -8.79 -4.12 -35.46
N PHE A 212 -7.83 -3.23 -35.74
CA PHE A 212 -6.66 -3.03 -34.89
C PHE A 212 -7.05 -2.47 -33.51
N ALA A 213 -7.94 -1.48 -33.44
CA ALA A 213 -8.43 -0.94 -32.19
C ALA A 213 -9.13 -2.00 -31.34
N LEU A 214 -9.95 -2.85 -31.97
CA LEU A 214 -10.59 -4.00 -31.31
C LEU A 214 -9.56 -5.01 -30.81
N ALA A 215 -8.58 -5.39 -31.64
CA ALA A 215 -7.52 -6.31 -31.26
C ALA A 215 -6.69 -5.77 -30.08
N LEU A 216 -6.39 -4.47 -30.09
CA LEU A 216 -5.69 -3.79 -29.00
C LEU A 216 -6.53 -3.78 -27.71
N TYR A 217 -7.83 -3.51 -27.80
CA TYR A 217 -8.74 -3.54 -26.66
C TYR A 217 -8.82 -4.93 -26.03
N ILE A 218 -8.96 -5.98 -26.85
CA ILE A 218 -8.98 -7.38 -26.38
C ILE A 218 -7.64 -7.75 -25.74
N TYR A 219 -6.52 -7.41 -26.38
CA TYR A 219 -5.17 -7.68 -25.86
C TYR A 219 -4.94 -7.01 -24.50
N VAL A 220 -5.25 -5.72 -24.39
CA VAL A 220 -5.10 -4.96 -23.13
C VAL A 220 -6.03 -5.50 -22.05
N GLY A 221 -7.30 -5.74 -22.38
CA GLY A 221 -8.27 -6.28 -21.43
C GLY A 221 -7.84 -7.64 -20.87
N PHE A 222 -7.33 -8.53 -21.73
CA PHE A 222 -6.86 -9.83 -21.30
C PHE A 222 -5.57 -9.74 -20.47
N THR A 223 -4.55 -9.03 -20.96
CA THR A 223 -3.24 -8.97 -20.32
C THR A 223 -3.24 -8.21 -18.99
N ARG A 224 -4.11 -7.20 -18.83
CA ARG A 224 -4.14 -6.36 -17.62
C ARG A 224 -5.21 -6.76 -16.61
N LEU A 225 -6.40 -7.15 -17.06
CA LEU A 225 -7.50 -7.56 -16.17
C LEU A 225 -7.65 -9.09 -16.14
N GLY A 226 -7.64 -9.74 -17.29
CA GLY A 226 -7.82 -11.20 -17.40
C GLY A 226 -6.74 -12.00 -16.66
N MET A 227 -5.47 -11.67 -16.87
CA MET A 227 -4.35 -12.35 -16.20
C MET A 227 -4.35 -12.13 -14.69
N PHE A 228 -4.78 -10.96 -14.22
CA PHE A 228 -4.95 -10.70 -12.80
C PHE A 228 -5.99 -11.64 -12.19
N LEU A 229 -7.19 -11.72 -12.80
CA LEU A 229 -8.26 -12.62 -12.36
C LEU A 229 -7.84 -14.09 -12.41
N ILE A 230 -7.18 -14.52 -13.49
CA ILE A 230 -6.66 -15.89 -13.62
C ILE A 230 -5.68 -16.20 -12.48
N ARG A 231 -4.72 -15.31 -12.18
CA ARG A 231 -3.75 -15.53 -11.11
C ARG A 231 -4.38 -15.49 -9.70
N SER A 232 -5.50 -14.78 -9.52
CA SER A 232 -6.27 -14.78 -8.27
C SER A 232 -7.10 -16.05 -8.06
N ILE A 233 -7.57 -16.70 -9.12
CA ILE A 233 -8.42 -17.90 -9.04
C ILE A 233 -7.59 -19.19 -9.08
N THR A 234 -6.47 -19.19 -9.81
CA THR A 234 -5.67 -20.39 -10.04
C THR A 234 -4.67 -20.62 -8.90
N SER A 235 -4.54 -21.87 -8.44
CA SER A 235 -3.54 -22.26 -7.44
C SER A 235 -2.13 -21.83 -7.82
N TYR A 236 -1.33 -21.49 -6.82
CA TYR A 236 0.07 -21.05 -6.97
C TYR A 236 0.91 -22.02 -7.82
N ASN A 237 0.62 -23.32 -7.73
CA ASN A 237 1.31 -24.37 -8.50
C ASN A 237 1.15 -24.22 -10.03
N MET A 238 0.13 -23.48 -10.49
CA MET A 238 -0.17 -23.27 -11.90
C MET A 238 0.35 -21.94 -12.44
N TRP A 239 1.08 -21.15 -11.64
CA TRP A 239 1.54 -19.84 -12.05
C TRP A 239 2.49 -19.87 -13.25
N GLY A 240 3.35 -20.89 -13.38
CA GLY A 240 4.16 -21.09 -14.58
C GLY A 240 3.32 -21.24 -15.85
N LEU A 241 2.17 -21.93 -15.78
CA LEU A 241 1.25 -22.06 -16.91
C LEU A 241 0.59 -20.73 -17.28
N SER A 242 0.30 -19.89 -16.28
CA SER A 242 -0.25 -18.54 -16.51
C SER A 242 0.72 -17.68 -17.34
N ILE A 243 2.03 -17.81 -17.13
CA ILE A 243 3.05 -17.10 -17.91
C ILE A 243 3.05 -17.60 -19.36
N ALA A 244 2.96 -18.92 -19.58
CA ALA A 244 2.88 -19.49 -20.92
C ALA A 244 1.63 -18.99 -21.68
N LEU A 245 0.49 -18.88 -21.01
CA LEU A 245 -0.74 -18.32 -21.57
C LEU A 245 -0.56 -16.85 -21.98
N GLU A 246 0.07 -16.05 -21.11
CA GLU A 246 0.38 -14.64 -21.40
C GLU A 246 1.27 -14.50 -22.65
N LEU A 247 2.33 -15.30 -22.75
CA LEU A 247 3.21 -15.33 -23.92
C LEU A 247 2.48 -15.74 -25.21
N THR A 248 1.54 -16.67 -25.11
CA THR A 248 0.73 -17.16 -26.23
C THR A 248 -0.19 -16.05 -26.75
N ILE A 249 -0.84 -15.31 -25.86
CA ILE A 249 -1.76 -14.23 -26.22
C ILE A 249 -1.01 -13.06 -26.83
N GLU A 250 0.18 -12.75 -26.32
CA GLU A 250 1.06 -11.77 -26.95
C GLU A 250 1.48 -12.22 -28.36
N LEU A 251 1.81 -13.49 -28.55
CA LEU A 251 2.15 -14.02 -29.88
C LEU A 251 0.98 -13.91 -30.87
N ILE A 252 -0.23 -14.24 -30.42
CA ILE A 252 -1.45 -14.09 -31.23
C ILE A 252 -1.65 -12.61 -31.61
N PHE A 253 -1.51 -11.70 -30.65
CA PHE A 253 -1.63 -10.26 -30.92
C PHE A 253 -0.61 -9.78 -31.95
N TYR A 254 0.67 -10.18 -31.82
CA TYR A 254 1.69 -9.86 -32.82
C TYR A 254 1.33 -10.44 -34.18
N GLY A 255 0.90 -11.70 -34.26
CA GLY A 255 0.46 -12.31 -35.52
C GLY A 255 -0.67 -11.51 -36.18
N VAL A 256 -1.68 -11.11 -35.42
CA VAL A 256 -2.80 -10.30 -35.91
C VAL A 256 -2.30 -8.95 -36.42
N VAL A 257 -1.55 -8.18 -35.63
CA VAL A 257 -1.07 -6.84 -36.00
C VAL A 257 -0.16 -6.90 -37.22
N TYR A 258 0.78 -7.85 -37.27
CA TYR A 258 1.72 -7.98 -38.37
C TYR A 258 1.03 -8.46 -39.66
N SER A 259 -0.03 -9.27 -39.55
CA SER A 259 -0.83 -9.65 -40.72
C SER A 259 -1.67 -8.48 -41.25
N MET A 260 -2.19 -7.63 -40.35
CA MET A 260 -2.95 -6.42 -40.72
C MET A 260 -2.07 -5.38 -41.41
N PHE A 261 -0.85 -5.15 -40.92
CA PHE A 261 0.06 -4.10 -41.39
C PHE A 261 1.29 -4.67 -42.14
N CYS A 262 1.10 -5.77 -42.87
CA CYS A 262 2.16 -6.34 -43.71
C CYS A 262 2.44 -5.45 -44.94
N PRO A 263 3.69 -5.43 -45.44
CA PRO A 263 4.02 -4.68 -46.65
C PRO A 263 3.29 -5.30 -47.86
N SER A 264 2.25 -4.61 -48.33
CA SER A 264 1.34 -5.06 -49.39
C SER A 264 0.86 -3.87 -50.22
N GLU A 265 0.64 -4.12 -51.50
CA GLU A 265 0.08 -3.15 -52.47
C GLU A 265 -1.27 -2.57 -52.02
N ARG A 266 -2.05 -3.34 -51.24
CA ARG A 266 -3.35 -2.94 -50.69
C ARG A 266 -3.26 -1.68 -49.79
N TYR A 267 -2.07 -1.36 -49.28
CA TYR A 267 -1.82 -0.27 -48.34
C TYR A 267 -0.83 0.81 -48.88
N ASP A 268 -0.73 0.99 -50.21
CA ASP A 268 0.19 1.97 -50.84
C ASP A 268 -0.48 3.30 -51.25
N TYR A 269 -1.39 3.86 -50.43
CA TYR A 269 -2.11 5.10 -50.77
C TYR A 269 -1.30 6.41 -50.61
N VAL A 270 -0.12 6.36 -49.98
CA VAL A 270 0.61 7.56 -49.55
C VAL A 270 1.47 8.19 -50.68
N VAL A 271 1.60 7.53 -51.83
CA VAL A 271 2.49 7.98 -52.93
C VAL A 271 1.81 8.90 -53.95
N LEU A 272 0.50 9.13 -53.87
CA LEU A 272 -0.18 10.00 -54.85
C LEU A 272 -0.11 11.50 -54.48
N GLU A 273 0.12 11.89 -53.22
CA GLU A 273 0.26 13.32 -52.85
C GLU A 273 1.66 13.87 -53.16
N ASP A 274 2.74 13.13 -52.86
CA ASP A 274 4.12 13.62 -53.10
C ASP A 274 4.45 13.77 -54.60
N ARG A 275 3.71 13.10 -55.50
CA ARG A 275 3.91 13.22 -56.95
C ARG A 275 3.06 14.33 -57.59
N GLU A 276 1.98 14.77 -56.92
CA GLU A 276 1.14 15.88 -57.40
C GLU A 276 1.64 17.25 -56.90
N GLU A 277 2.29 17.34 -55.73
CA GLU A 277 2.92 18.59 -55.26
C GLU A 277 4.11 19.02 -56.14
N ASP A 278 4.84 18.06 -56.73
CA ASP A 278 5.91 18.34 -57.72
C ASP A 278 5.36 18.72 -59.12
N HIS A 279 4.06 18.61 -59.37
CA HIS A 279 3.42 18.96 -60.65
C HIS A 279 2.46 20.14 -60.59
N CYS A 280 2.25 20.73 -59.41
CA CYS A 280 1.43 21.94 -59.25
C CYS A 280 2.25 23.20 -58.91
N GLY A 281 3.52 23.26 -59.35
CA GLY A 281 4.40 24.42 -59.15
C GLY A 281 4.78 25.19 -60.41
N ASN A 282 4.54 24.66 -61.61
CA ASN A 282 5.03 25.26 -62.87
C ASN A 282 3.95 25.63 -63.90
N GLY A 283 2.66 25.40 -63.61
CA GLY A 283 1.56 25.73 -64.53
C GLY A 283 1.12 27.20 -64.52
N SER A 284 1.19 27.87 -63.36
CA SER A 284 0.66 29.24 -63.22
C SER A 284 1.64 30.32 -63.70
N LEU A 285 2.96 30.08 -63.64
CA LEU A 285 3.97 31.04 -64.10
C LEU A 285 4.22 30.95 -65.62
N ALA A 286 3.87 29.84 -66.26
CA ALA A 286 3.89 29.71 -67.72
C ALA A 286 2.71 30.47 -68.36
N ASP A 287 1.52 30.42 -67.76
CA ASP A 287 0.34 31.18 -68.21
C ASP A 287 0.51 32.69 -68.03
N LEU A 288 1.20 33.11 -66.95
CA LEU A 288 1.55 34.52 -66.74
C LEU A 288 2.65 35.02 -67.69
N ARG A 289 3.61 34.14 -68.07
CA ARG A 289 4.65 34.44 -69.08
C ARG A 289 4.06 34.55 -70.48
N GLN A 290 3.05 33.75 -70.82
CA GLN A 290 2.33 33.84 -72.09
C GLN A 290 1.60 35.20 -72.19
N ARG A 291 0.94 35.64 -71.12
CA ARG A 291 0.20 36.93 -71.07
C ARG A 291 1.11 38.17 -71.06
N ILE A 292 2.35 38.05 -70.59
CA ILE A 292 3.35 39.14 -70.63
C ILE A 292 4.07 39.18 -72.00
N ALA A 293 4.17 38.05 -72.71
CA ALA A 293 4.68 38.01 -74.08
C ALA A 293 3.74 38.65 -75.11
N ASP A 294 2.43 38.74 -74.83
CA ASP A 294 1.44 39.40 -75.69
C ASP A 294 1.50 40.95 -75.62
N ILE A 295 2.24 41.52 -74.67
CA ILE A 295 2.49 42.96 -74.57
C ILE A 295 3.92 43.20 -75.07
N GLY A 296 4.08 43.21 -76.40
CA GLY A 296 5.37 43.34 -77.07
C GLY A 296 6.10 44.63 -76.70
N LEU A 297 7.05 44.53 -75.77
CA LEU A 297 8.14 45.49 -75.59
C LEU A 297 9.41 44.77 -75.12
N VAL A 298 10.28 44.53 -76.12
CA VAL A 298 11.75 44.48 -76.06
C VAL A 298 12.41 43.19 -75.55
N SER A 299 13.21 42.63 -76.45
CA SER A 299 14.26 41.62 -76.25
C SER A 299 15.49 42.24 -75.59
N MET A 300 16.13 41.52 -74.66
CA MET A 300 17.57 41.62 -74.46
C MET A 300 18.13 40.34 -73.83
N ASP A 301 18.89 39.62 -74.64
CA ASP A 301 19.85 38.61 -74.22
C ASP A 301 20.92 39.19 -73.28
N SER A 302 21.45 38.31 -72.43
CA SER A 302 22.71 38.45 -71.69
C SER A 302 22.72 39.30 -70.40
N VAL A 303 22.37 38.67 -69.28
CA VAL A 303 23.11 38.87 -68.02
C VAL A 303 23.31 37.52 -67.31
N LYS A 304 24.51 36.96 -67.47
CA LYS A 304 25.10 35.92 -66.62
C LYS A 304 25.67 36.64 -65.39
N GLY A 305 25.09 36.43 -64.20
CA GLY A 305 25.56 37.13 -63.00
C GLY A 305 24.94 36.65 -61.68
N ARG A 306 25.64 35.70 -61.05
CA ARG A 306 25.59 35.25 -59.64
C ARG A 306 25.08 36.28 -58.62
N TYR A 307 24.00 35.99 -57.88
CA TYR A 307 23.75 36.36 -56.47
C TYR A 307 22.67 35.44 -55.87
N ILE A 308 23.07 34.46 -55.06
CA ILE A 308 22.78 34.37 -53.61
C ILE A 308 21.32 34.73 -53.25
N GLY A 309 20.46 33.72 -53.28
CA GLY A 309 19.20 33.69 -52.55
C GLY A 309 19.21 32.45 -51.67
N HIS A 310 19.43 32.65 -50.37
CA HIS A 310 19.36 31.62 -49.35
C HIS A 310 18.04 30.85 -49.46
N SER A 311 18.12 29.57 -49.80
CA SER A 311 17.06 28.63 -49.44
C SER A 311 17.03 28.55 -47.91
N THR A 312 16.08 29.25 -47.30
CA THR A 312 15.60 28.85 -45.99
C THR A 312 14.92 27.50 -46.18
N MET A 313 15.74 26.44 -46.16
CA MET A 313 15.30 25.08 -45.90
C MET A 313 14.39 25.17 -44.67
N ALA A 314 13.12 24.84 -44.85
CA ALA A 314 12.22 24.50 -43.75
C ALA A 314 12.75 23.23 -43.07
N LYS A 315 13.80 23.38 -42.26
CA LYS A 315 14.20 22.40 -41.25
C LYS A 315 13.10 22.39 -40.21
N LYS A 316 12.11 21.50 -40.34
CA LYS A 316 11.12 21.27 -39.26
C LYS A 316 10.38 19.92 -39.22
N PRO A 317 10.93 18.79 -39.71
CA PRO A 317 10.47 17.47 -39.26
C PRO A 317 11.53 16.67 -38.49
N ILE A 318 12.79 17.12 -38.46
CA ILE A 318 13.92 16.39 -37.83
C ILE A 318 14.06 16.69 -36.34
N GLU A 319 13.55 17.83 -35.85
CA GLU A 319 13.72 18.26 -34.45
C GLU A 319 12.84 17.48 -33.47
N ASN A 320 11.57 17.21 -33.79
CA ASN A 320 10.67 16.49 -32.88
C ASN A 320 11.08 15.02 -32.68
N ILE A 321 11.64 14.38 -33.71
CA ILE A 321 12.14 13.00 -33.64
C ILE A 321 13.51 12.94 -32.96
N ARG A 322 14.40 13.90 -33.24
CA ARG A 322 15.66 14.04 -32.48
C ARG A 322 15.41 14.31 -31.02
N PHE A 323 14.38 15.09 -30.68
CA PHE A 323 14.01 15.36 -29.29
C PHE A 323 13.45 14.09 -28.62
N LEU A 324 12.58 13.32 -29.29
CA LEU A 324 12.07 12.04 -28.76
C LEU A 324 13.17 11.00 -28.56
N ILE A 325 14.11 10.89 -29.51
CA ILE A 325 15.28 10.02 -29.40
C ILE A 325 16.22 10.54 -28.31
N SER A 326 16.43 11.85 -28.19
CA SER A 326 17.25 12.48 -27.15
C SER A 326 16.67 12.27 -25.75
N VAL A 327 15.35 12.36 -25.58
CA VAL A 327 14.65 12.07 -24.33
C VAL A 327 14.76 10.59 -23.99
N SER A 328 14.60 9.71 -24.98
CA SER A 328 14.77 8.25 -24.80
C SER A 328 16.21 7.90 -24.42
N VAL A 329 17.22 8.51 -25.05
CA VAL A 329 18.65 8.32 -24.73
C VAL A 329 19.00 8.89 -23.35
N GLY A 330 18.45 10.05 -22.98
CA GLY A 330 18.63 10.65 -21.66
C GLY A 330 18.02 9.80 -20.53
N ILE A 331 16.92 9.11 -20.80
CA ILE A 331 16.28 8.19 -19.86
C ILE A 331 17.02 6.83 -19.81
N MET A 332 17.60 6.37 -20.92
CA MET A 332 18.53 5.23 -20.91
C MET A 332 19.77 5.52 -20.06
N PHE A 333 20.30 6.74 -20.14
CA PHE A 333 21.36 7.21 -19.22
C PHE A 333 20.89 7.27 -17.76
N GLY A 334 19.65 7.71 -17.53
CA GLY A 334 18.97 7.67 -16.22
C GLY A 334 18.76 6.26 -15.67
N PHE A 335 18.45 5.27 -16.52
CA PHE A 335 18.39 3.85 -16.17
C PHE A 335 19.76 3.34 -15.71
N PHE A 336 20.83 3.66 -16.46
CA PHE A 336 22.20 3.30 -16.07
C PHE A 336 22.60 3.92 -14.74
N MET A 337 22.26 5.20 -14.50
CA MET A 337 22.47 5.85 -13.20
C MET A 337 21.61 5.22 -12.09
N GLY A 338 20.34 4.92 -12.33
CA GLY A 338 19.43 4.31 -11.35
C GLY A 338 19.79 2.87 -10.95
N VAL A 339 20.41 2.10 -11.86
CA VAL A 339 20.96 0.76 -11.58
C VAL A 339 22.33 0.82 -10.89
N LEU A 340 23.07 1.93 -11.04
CA LEU A 340 24.36 2.17 -10.38
C LEU A 340 24.23 2.82 -8.98
N ILE A 341 23.19 3.62 -8.73
CA ILE A 341 22.94 4.35 -7.47
C ILE A 341 22.78 3.46 -6.21
N PRO A 342 22.31 2.19 -6.25
CA PRO A 342 22.30 1.34 -5.05
C PRO A 342 23.71 1.03 -4.50
N LYS A 343 24.77 1.41 -5.21
CA LYS A 343 26.17 1.29 -4.76
C LYS A 343 26.73 2.56 -4.13
N LEU A 344 25.96 3.65 -4.01
CA LEU A 344 26.33 4.85 -3.26
C LEU A 344 25.52 4.94 -1.96
N PRO A 345 26.12 5.35 -0.83
CA PRO A 345 25.43 5.44 0.45
C PRO A 345 24.24 6.42 0.34
N GLN A 346 23.04 5.93 0.64
CA GLN A 346 21.77 6.62 0.40
C GLN A 346 21.57 7.87 1.28
N ILE A 347 21.23 8.99 0.64
CA ILE A 347 20.64 10.18 1.28
C ILE A 347 19.11 10.01 1.28
N LYS A 348 18.50 10.08 2.48
CA LYS A 348 17.04 10.00 2.67
C LYS A 348 16.37 11.32 2.28
N ILE A 349 15.43 11.27 1.34
CA ILE A 349 14.42 12.33 1.15
C ILE A 349 13.06 11.65 1.17
N GLY A 350 12.20 12.08 2.10
CA GLY A 350 10.88 11.55 2.33
C GLY A 350 9.81 12.28 1.53
N THR A 351 8.86 11.53 0.98
CA THR A 351 7.52 12.03 0.64
C THR A 351 6.50 10.92 0.83
N ALA A 352 5.37 11.33 1.43
CA ALA A 352 4.26 10.54 1.94
C ALA A 352 3.59 9.62 0.90
N SER A 353 3.15 8.44 1.34
CA SER A 353 2.27 7.56 0.57
C SER A 353 1.01 7.24 1.38
N VAL A 354 -0.12 7.70 0.86
CA VAL A 354 -1.47 7.19 1.14
C VAL A 354 -1.46 5.69 0.83
N VAL A 355 -1.59 4.85 1.86
CA VAL A 355 -1.71 3.40 1.71
C VAL A 355 -3.20 3.06 1.61
N LEU A 356 -3.66 2.76 0.39
CA LEU A 356 -4.82 1.91 0.21
C LEU A 356 -4.36 0.48 0.46
N ASP A 357 -4.97 -0.12 1.48
CA ASP A 357 -4.67 -1.45 1.97
C ASP A 357 -4.88 -2.50 0.86
N ALA A 358 -3.78 -3.06 0.35
CA ALA A 358 -3.77 -4.10 -0.67
C ALA A 358 -3.87 -5.52 -0.07
N SER A 359 -4.50 -5.63 1.11
CA SER A 359 -4.73 -6.89 1.82
C SER A 359 -5.84 -7.76 1.19
N MET A 360 -6.55 -7.28 0.16
CA MET A 360 -7.60 -8.05 -0.53
C MET A 360 -7.14 -8.91 -1.72
N ILE A 361 -5.84 -8.98 -2.05
CA ILE A 361 -5.38 -9.69 -3.27
C ILE A 361 -4.60 -11.00 -2.98
N TYR A 362 -4.04 -11.18 -1.77
CA TYR A 362 -3.38 -12.43 -1.39
C TYR A 362 -4.25 -13.29 -0.47
N GLY A 363 -5.34 -13.82 -1.04
CA GLY A 363 -6.02 -14.99 -0.49
C GLY A 363 -5.19 -16.24 -0.81
N GLY A 364 -4.27 -16.60 0.08
CA GLY A 364 -3.45 -17.81 -0.06
C GLY A 364 -3.32 -18.51 1.29
N ASN A 365 -4.08 -19.59 1.48
CA ASN A 365 -3.90 -20.55 2.55
C ASN A 365 -2.45 -21.08 2.53
N VAL A 366 -1.62 -20.63 3.47
CA VAL A 366 -0.34 -21.26 3.76
C VAL A 366 -0.61 -22.41 4.72
N SER A 367 -0.92 -23.57 4.16
CA SER A 367 -0.71 -24.84 4.85
C SER A 367 0.80 -25.03 5.00
N ALA A 368 1.27 -24.84 6.23
CA ALA A 368 2.64 -25.08 6.63
C ALA A 368 3.04 -26.54 6.36
N ALA A 369 4.08 -26.75 5.55
CA ALA A 369 4.83 -28.00 5.50
C ALA A 369 6.18 -27.74 6.16
N SER A 370 6.32 -28.27 7.37
CA SER A 370 7.55 -28.39 8.15
C SER A 370 8.56 -29.30 7.45
N THR A 371 9.83 -28.90 7.38
CA THR A 371 10.93 -29.85 7.15
C THR A 371 11.55 -30.20 8.50
N GLU A 372 11.43 -31.47 8.87
CA GLU A 372 12.04 -32.05 10.07
C GLU A 372 13.56 -32.12 9.94
N ILE A 373 14.22 -31.74 11.04
CA ILE A 373 15.60 -32.12 11.35
C ILE A 373 15.58 -33.61 11.67
N SER A 374 16.11 -34.44 10.78
CA SER A 374 16.44 -35.83 11.07
C SER A 374 17.63 -35.89 12.04
N ARG A 375 17.33 -36.21 13.30
CA ARG A 375 18.26 -36.89 14.20
C ARG A 375 17.55 -38.13 14.76
N ASN A 376 18.00 -39.29 14.30
CA ASN A 376 17.80 -40.64 14.84
C ASN A 376 16.73 -40.79 15.93
N VAL A 377 15.49 -40.99 15.51
CA VAL A 377 14.50 -41.71 16.30
C VAL A 377 13.96 -42.81 15.40
N SER A 378 14.09 -44.06 15.86
CA SER A 378 13.51 -45.23 15.20
C SER A 378 11.99 -45.07 15.11
N ILE A 379 11.48 -44.76 13.92
CA ILE A 379 10.04 -44.69 13.66
C ILE A 379 9.52 -46.12 13.53
N GLY A 380 9.15 -46.69 14.68
CA GLY A 380 8.12 -47.73 14.72
C GLY A 380 6.81 -47.13 14.21
N ASN A 381 6.07 -47.91 13.44
CA ASN A 381 4.77 -47.61 12.85
C ASN A 381 3.84 -46.83 13.81
N GLN A 382 3.87 -45.49 13.79
CA GLN A 382 3.05 -44.63 14.63
C GLN A 382 2.00 -43.92 13.78
N GLN A 383 0.78 -44.44 13.90
CA GLN A 383 -0.47 -43.78 13.61
C GLN A 383 -0.42 -42.32 14.10
N ILE A 384 -0.47 -41.34 13.19
CA ILE A 384 -0.47 -39.91 13.52
C ILE A 384 -1.65 -39.67 14.48
N SER A 385 -1.35 -39.52 15.77
CA SER A 385 -2.38 -39.25 16.77
C SER A 385 -2.96 -37.88 16.45
N LYS A 386 -4.28 -37.82 16.24
CA LYS A 386 -5.00 -36.54 16.13
C LYS A 386 -4.90 -35.87 17.50
N ILE A 387 -3.97 -34.93 17.65
CA ILE A 387 -3.84 -34.14 18.87
C ILE A 387 -5.13 -33.34 19.04
N TRP A 388 -5.76 -33.55 20.19
CA TRP A 388 -6.93 -32.81 20.63
C TRP A 388 -6.79 -32.58 22.13
N ALA A 389 -6.29 -31.40 22.50
CA ALA A 389 -6.12 -30.96 23.87
C ALA A 389 -7.27 -30.02 24.26
N PRO A 390 -8.32 -30.52 24.94
CA PRO A 390 -9.47 -29.71 25.33
C PRO A 390 -9.15 -28.65 26.39
N SER A 391 -7.97 -28.74 27.01
CA SER A 391 -7.44 -27.72 27.92
C SER A 391 -6.96 -26.45 27.20
N ASN A 392 -6.82 -26.49 25.87
CA ASN A 392 -6.35 -25.35 25.10
C ASN A 392 -7.45 -24.30 24.87
N PRO A 393 -7.08 -23.04 24.59
CA PRO A 393 -8.04 -22.03 24.17
C PRO A 393 -8.89 -22.49 22.99
N ARG A 394 -10.13 -22.01 22.94
CA ARG A 394 -11.09 -22.41 21.90
C ARG A 394 -10.55 -22.10 20.51
N GLY A 395 -10.55 -23.10 19.63
CA GLY A 395 -9.96 -23.02 18.29
C GLY A 395 -8.48 -23.42 18.20
N ALA A 396 -7.81 -23.61 19.34
CA ALA A 396 -6.42 -24.06 19.44
C ALA A 396 -6.28 -25.50 19.98
N GLU A 397 -7.38 -26.27 20.09
CA GLU A 397 -7.39 -27.63 20.64
C GLU A 397 -6.52 -28.61 19.86
N ARG A 398 -6.23 -28.30 18.59
CA ARG A 398 -5.37 -29.11 17.72
C ARG A 398 -3.88 -28.88 17.94
N LEU A 399 -3.50 -27.89 18.75
CA LEU A 399 -2.10 -27.58 19.04
C LEU A 399 -1.57 -28.41 20.20
N PRO A 400 -0.32 -28.89 20.15
CA PRO A 400 0.35 -29.41 21.34
C PRO A 400 0.40 -28.34 22.43
N PRO A 401 0.03 -28.63 23.69
CA PRO A 401 0.03 -27.61 24.74
C PRO A 401 1.39 -26.91 24.94
N GLY A 402 2.50 -27.62 24.70
CA GLY A 402 3.85 -27.09 24.90
C GLY A 402 4.33 -26.02 23.92
N ILE A 403 3.61 -25.77 22.80
CA ILE A 403 3.94 -24.67 21.86
C ILE A 403 3.01 -23.47 22.00
N MET A 404 1.95 -23.57 22.81
CA MET A 404 0.97 -22.51 22.91
C MET A 404 1.50 -21.34 23.75
N ALA A 405 1.36 -20.13 23.21
CA ALA A 405 1.38 -18.90 23.97
C ALA A 405 -0.06 -18.43 24.16
N SER A 406 -0.60 -18.55 25.38
CA SER A 406 -1.96 -18.11 25.71
C SER A 406 -2.08 -16.59 25.88
N GLU A 407 -0.96 -15.91 26.12
CA GLU A 407 -0.86 -14.48 26.38
C GLU A 407 0.14 -13.84 25.42
N SER A 408 0.09 -12.51 25.33
CA SER A 408 0.99 -11.66 24.56
C SER A 408 1.49 -10.51 25.43
N ASP A 409 2.27 -9.61 24.84
CA ASP A 409 2.81 -8.43 25.48
C ASP A 409 2.92 -7.26 24.50
N LEU A 410 3.18 -6.07 25.04
CA LEU A 410 3.46 -4.86 24.27
C LEU A 410 4.97 -4.60 24.12
N TYR A 411 5.83 -5.60 24.38
CA TYR A 411 7.27 -5.39 24.35
C TYR A 411 7.78 -5.26 22.92
N GLN A 412 8.52 -4.18 22.66
CA GLN A 412 9.17 -3.98 21.37
C GLN A 412 10.35 -4.95 21.24
N ARG A 413 10.33 -5.79 20.20
CA ARG A 413 11.38 -6.77 19.91
C ARG A 413 12.24 -6.28 18.74
N ARG A 414 13.52 -6.66 18.74
CA ARG A 414 14.45 -6.27 17.67
C ARG A 414 14.16 -7.11 16.42
N LEU A 415 14.48 -6.58 15.25
CA LEU A 415 14.32 -7.31 13.98
C LEU A 415 15.44 -8.34 13.74
N TRP A 416 16.44 -8.42 14.62
CA TRP A 416 17.61 -9.28 14.50
C TRP A 416 18.14 -9.67 15.89
N GLY A 417 19.01 -10.68 15.93
CA GLY A 417 19.61 -11.18 17.17
C GLY A 417 18.81 -12.34 17.78
N LEU A 418 19.18 -12.72 19.00
CA LEU A 418 18.44 -13.74 19.75
C LEU A 418 17.27 -13.09 20.50
N PRO A 419 16.06 -13.68 20.53
CA PRO A 419 14.93 -13.13 21.28
C PRO A 419 15.21 -12.92 22.77
N THR A 420 16.09 -13.73 23.36
CA THR A 420 16.51 -13.62 24.77
C THR A 420 17.27 -12.33 25.09
N GLU A 421 17.77 -11.63 24.07
CA GLU A 421 18.52 -10.38 24.21
C GLU A 421 17.67 -9.14 23.90
N ASP A 422 16.39 -9.29 23.49
CA ASP A 422 15.55 -8.17 23.07
C ASP A 422 15.15 -7.27 24.23
N LEU A 423 15.03 -7.83 25.43
CA LEU A 423 14.56 -7.15 26.63
C LEU A 423 15.62 -7.23 27.74
N PRO A 424 16.66 -6.37 27.71
CA PRO A 424 17.67 -6.33 28.79
C PRO A 424 17.04 -5.95 30.14
N ILE A 425 15.97 -5.15 30.09
CA ILE A 425 15.10 -4.82 31.22
C ILE A 425 13.69 -5.14 30.76
N THR A 426 12.96 -5.94 31.54
CA THR A 426 11.55 -6.24 31.28
C THR A 426 10.67 -5.24 32.04
N PRO A 427 9.93 -4.35 31.34
CA PRO A 427 9.00 -3.45 31.99
C PRO A 427 7.95 -4.22 32.78
N LYS A 428 7.57 -3.72 33.96
CA LYS A 428 6.58 -4.37 34.85
C LYS A 428 5.24 -3.63 34.87
N TYR A 429 5.22 -2.38 34.42
CA TYR A 429 4.05 -1.52 34.50
C TYR A 429 3.74 -0.92 33.14
N LEU A 430 2.47 -0.60 32.90
CA LEU A 430 2.01 0.06 31.70
C LEU A 430 1.37 1.39 32.06
N VAL A 431 1.77 2.46 31.38
CA VAL A 431 1.06 3.74 31.44
C VAL A 431 0.54 4.13 30.07
N THR A 432 -0.74 4.51 30.04
CA THR A 432 -1.42 4.97 28.84
C THR A 432 -1.93 6.39 29.00
N PHE A 433 -1.75 7.20 27.96
CA PHE A 433 -2.30 8.55 27.87
C PHE A 433 -3.12 8.69 26.61
N THR A 434 -4.28 9.33 26.71
CA THR A 434 -5.09 9.69 25.53
C THR A 434 -4.81 11.13 25.15
N VAL A 435 -4.08 11.34 24.06
CA VAL A 435 -3.35 12.60 23.82
C VAL A 435 -3.74 13.28 22.52
N GLY A 436 -3.65 14.61 22.57
CA GLY A 436 -3.55 15.48 21.41
C GLY A 436 -2.22 16.23 21.45
N TYR A 437 -1.68 16.57 20.28
CA TYR A 437 -0.39 17.24 20.13
C TYR A 437 -0.33 18.61 20.82
N LYS A 438 -1.48 19.28 20.99
CA LYS A 438 -1.56 20.55 21.72
C LYS A 438 -1.16 20.41 23.20
N GLN A 439 -1.31 19.23 23.79
CA GLN A 439 -1.03 18.93 25.19
C GLN A 439 0.33 18.25 25.40
N ARG A 440 1.15 18.11 24.35
CA ARG A 440 2.42 17.37 24.39
C ARG A 440 3.39 17.78 25.50
N PHE A 441 3.46 19.06 25.84
CA PHE A 441 4.33 19.53 26.92
C PHE A 441 3.84 19.08 28.30
N ASN A 442 2.52 18.91 28.48
CA ASN A 442 1.99 18.36 29.72
C ASN A 442 2.31 16.87 29.82
N ILE A 443 2.18 16.14 28.70
CA ILE A 443 2.57 14.72 28.63
C ILE A 443 4.07 14.52 28.81
N ASP A 444 4.92 15.39 28.28
CA ASP A 444 6.37 15.36 28.51
C ASP A 444 6.72 15.51 30.01
N LYS A 445 6.01 16.38 30.74
CA LYS A 445 6.14 16.46 32.19
C LYS A 445 5.67 15.19 32.89
N ALA A 446 4.54 14.61 32.46
CA ALA A 446 3.99 13.37 32.99
C ALA A 446 4.96 12.21 32.82
N VAL A 447 5.43 11.95 31.60
CA VAL A 447 6.33 10.83 31.25
C VAL A 447 7.61 10.84 32.08
N LYS A 448 8.16 12.02 32.42
CA LYS A 448 9.36 12.14 33.26
C LYS A 448 9.17 11.64 34.70
N LYS A 449 7.94 11.39 35.15
CA LYS A 449 7.64 10.79 36.46
C LYS A 449 7.59 9.25 36.45
N PHE A 450 7.79 8.63 35.29
CA PHE A 450 7.77 7.19 35.11
C PHE A 450 9.19 6.68 34.83
N SER A 451 9.56 5.59 35.50
CA SER A 451 10.88 4.94 35.37
C SER A 451 10.96 4.05 34.12
N GLU A 452 12.11 3.44 33.87
CA GLU A 452 12.28 2.45 32.79
C GLU A 452 11.48 1.14 33.01
N ASN A 453 10.90 0.94 34.21
CA ASN A 453 9.99 -0.17 34.46
C ASN A 453 8.61 0.02 33.79
N PHE A 454 8.36 1.18 33.19
CA PHE A 454 7.09 1.49 32.53
C PHE A 454 7.21 1.38 31.02
N THR A 455 6.30 0.61 30.42
CA THR A 455 5.95 0.78 29.00
C THR A 455 5.07 2.01 28.87
N ILE A 456 5.43 2.93 27.97
CA ILE A 456 4.65 4.13 27.69
C ILE A 456 3.86 3.91 26.41
N LEU A 457 2.56 4.11 26.47
CA LEU A 457 1.66 3.98 25.33
C LEU A 457 0.79 5.22 25.17
N LEU A 458 0.78 5.78 23.97
CA LEU A 458 0.04 7.00 23.64
C LEU A 458 -1.09 6.70 22.66
N PHE A 459 -2.32 7.08 23.03
CA PHE A 459 -3.51 7.01 22.19
C PHE A 459 -3.78 8.37 21.54
N HIS A 460 -3.44 8.52 20.27
CA HIS A 460 -3.49 9.79 19.53
C HIS A 460 -4.84 10.02 18.86
N TYR A 461 -5.72 10.77 19.51
CA TYR A 461 -7.04 11.08 18.97
C TYR A 461 -7.05 12.10 17.84
N ASP A 462 -5.95 12.82 17.61
CA ASP A 462 -5.83 13.84 16.56
C ASP A 462 -5.19 13.33 15.26
N GLY A 463 -4.59 12.14 15.27
CA GLY A 463 -3.90 11.59 14.10
C GLY A 463 -2.42 12.00 13.99
N ILE A 464 -1.85 12.69 14.98
CA ILE A 464 -0.51 13.29 14.91
C ILE A 464 0.45 12.45 15.75
N THR A 465 1.31 11.66 15.11
CA THR A 465 2.28 10.78 15.79
C THR A 465 3.73 11.20 15.57
N THR A 466 4.10 11.55 14.34
CA THR A 466 5.48 11.88 13.94
C THR A 466 6.06 13.10 14.64
N GLU A 467 5.24 14.10 14.91
CA GLU A 467 5.66 15.37 15.52
C GLU A 467 6.07 15.19 16.99
N TRP A 468 5.70 14.07 17.61
CA TRP A 468 6.16 13.69 18.95
C TRP A 468 7.61 13.22 18.99
N ASP A 469 8.24 12.93 17.84
CA ASP A 469 9.66 12.57 17.73
C ASP A 469 10.61 13.68 18.22
N GLU A 470 10.08 14.88 18.49
CA GLU A 470 10.81 15.95 19.20
C GLU A 470 11.27 15.52 20.61
N PHE A 471 10.58 14.55 21.23
CA PHE A 471 10.97 13.99 22.51
C PHE A 471 11.67 12.64 22.34
N GLU A 472 12.89 12.50 22.85
CA GLU A 472 13.65 11.24 22.74
C GLU A 472 12.97 10.04 23.41
N TRP A 473 12.23 10.27 24.50
CA TRP A 473 11.44 9.21 25.14
C TRP A 473 10.29 8.74 24.24
N SER A 474 9.75 9.60 23.37
CA SER A 474 8.63 9.27 22.49
C SER A 474 9.02 8.25 21.43
N LYS A 475 10.27 8.28 20.95
CA LYS A 475 10.79 7.29 20.00
C LYS A 475 10.80 5.86 20.55
N ARG A 476 10.78 5.71 21.88
CA ARG A 476 10.70 4.43 22.60
C ARG A 476 9.28 4.10 23.07
N ALA A 477 8.35 5.05 22.97
CA ALA A 477 6.95 4.85 23.33
C ALA A 477 6.19 4.14 22.21
N ILE A 478 5.04 3.57 22.54
CA ILE A 478 4.12 2.95 21.58
C ILE A 478 3.06 3.98 21.20
N HIS A 479 2.90 4.24 19.91
CA HIS A 479 1.94 5.21 19.39
C HIS A 479 0.79 4.46 18.69
N ILE A 480 -0.43 4.64 19.16
CA ILE A 480 -1.65 4.11 18.51
C ILE A 480 -2.54 5.29 18.14
N SER A 481 -2.98 5.37 16.88
CA SER A 481 -3.75 6.50 16.41
C SER A 481 -5.03 6.12 15.67
N ALA A 482 -6.14 6.70 16.12
CA ALA A 482 -7.47 6.65 15.55
C ALA A 482 -8.17 7.99 15.81
N ARG A 483 -8.54 8.70 14.74
CA ARG A 483 -9.05 10.08 14.86
C ARG A 483 -10.38 10.12 15.62
N LYS A 484 -10.51 11.13 16.48
CA LYS A 484 -11.70 11.46 17.27
C LYS A 484 -12.23 10.30 18.13
N GLN A 485 -11.34 9.41 18.58
CA GLN A 485 -11.69 8.31 19.50
C GLN A 485 -11.35 8.67 20.94
N THR A 486 -12.18 8.20 21.87
CA THR A 486 -12.06 8.42 23.32
C THR A 486 -11.13 7.41 23.98
N LYS A 487 -10.66 7.73 25.19
CA LYS A 487 -9.79 6.88 26.01
C LYS A 487 -10.30 5.44 26.15
N TRP A 488 -11.56 5.28 26.52
CA TRP A 488 -12.15 3.96 26.75
C TRP A 488 -12.40 3.18 25.46
N TRP A 489 -12.57 3.86 24.32
CA TRP A 489 -12.61 3.20 23.01
C TRP A 489 -11.28 2.52 22.70
N TYR A 490 -10.16 3.20 22.95
CA TYR A 490 -8.82 2.66 22.77
C TYR A 490 -8.54 1.52 23.76
N ALA A 491 -8.78 1.75 25.06
CA ALA A 491 -8.52 0.76 26.09
C ALA A 491 -9.26 -0.56 25.80
N LYS A 492 -10.52 -0.48 25.36
CA LYS A 492 -11.29 -1.68 24.99
C LYS A 492 -10.70 -2.48 23.81
N ARG A 493 -9.96 -1.83 22.91
CA ARG A 493 -9.46 -2.46 21.66
C ARG A 493 -8.00 -2.88 21.72
N PHE A 494 -7.17 -2.14 22.47
CA PHE A 494 -5.73 -2.31 22.45
C PHE A 494 -5.14 -2.80 23.78
N LEU A 495 -5.92 -2.79 24.86
CA LEU A 495 -5.50 -3.27 26.19
C LEU A 495 -6.29 -4.52 26.59
N HIS A 496 -6.40 -5.50 25.67
CA HIS A 496 -7.01 -6.79 26.00
C HIS A 496 -6.26 -7.44 27.18
N PRO A 497 -6.94 -8.10 28.14
CA PRO A 497 -6.28 -8.68 29.30
C PRO A 497 -5.09 -9.57 28.93
N ASP A 498 -5.27 -10.47 27.96
CA ASP A 498 -4.20 -11.35 27.47
C ASP A 498 -3.03 -10.61 26.79
N ILE A 499 -3.21 -9.37 26.32
CA ILE A 499 -2.13 -8.55 25.73
C ILE A 499 -1.34 -7.80 26.81
N VAL A 500 -2.01 -7.43 27.91
CA VAL A 500 -1.38 -6.68 29.01
C VAL A 500 -1.10 -7.55 30.23
N ALA A 501 -1.27 -8.87 30.11
CA ALA A 501 -1.08 -9.85 31.18
C ALA A 501 0.36 -9.87 31.73
N SER A 502 1.34 -9.37 30.97
CA SER A 502 2.72 -9.24 31.42
C SER A 502 2.96 -8.08 32.40
N TYR A 503 2.01 -7.16 32.56
CA TYR A 503 2.11 -6.00 33.44
C TYR A 503 1.40 -6.25 34.78
N ASP A 504 2.01 -5.80 35.88
CA ASP A 504 1.44 -5.88 37.22
C ASP A 504 0.36 -4.82 37.46
N TYR A 505 0.60 -3.61 36.93
CA TYR A 505 -0.29 -2.46 37.04
C TYR A 505 -0.44 -1.73 35.70
N VAL A 506 -1.66 -1.29 35.41
CA VAL A 506 -2.05 -0.58 34.19
C VAL A 506 -2.65 0.79 34.56
N PHE A 507 -1.99 1.86 34.14
CA PHE A 507 -2.39 3.25 34.36
C PHE A 507 -3.13 3.76 33.10
N ILE A 508 -4.32 4.33 33.27
CA ILE A 508 -5.16 4.81 32.16
C ILE A 508 -5.54 6.27 32.38
N TRP A 509 -4.65 7.18 32.01
CA TRP A 509 -4.70 8.57 32.43
C TRP A 509 -5.17 9.53 31.32
N ASP A 510 -5.86 10.58 31.73
CA ASP A 510 -6.18 11.74 30.88
C ASP A 510 -4.96 12.64 30.67
N GLU A 511 -4.99 13.46 29.62
CA GLU A 511 -3.86 14.30 29.22
C GLU A 511 -3.74 15.63 29.98
N ASP A 512 -4.75 16.01 30.78
CA ASP A 512 -4.86 17.31 31.45
C ASP A 512 -4.50 17.26 32.95
N LEU A 513 -3.60 16.36 33.30
CA LEU A 513 -3.10 16.14 34.66
C LEU A 513 -1.76 16.84 34.91
N GLY A 514 -1.67 17.64 35.97
CA GLY A 514 -0.43 18.13 36.55
C GLY A 514 0.15 17.09 37.51
N VAL A 515 1.44 16.80 37.37
CA VAL A 515 2.13 15.69 38.04
C VAL A 515 3.34 16.16 38.88
N GLU A 516 3.39 17.46 39.21
CA GLU A 516 4.52 18.08 39.91
C GLU A 516 4.87 17.31 41.19
N HIS A 517 3.85 16.85 41.93
CA HIS A 517 3.96 16.17 43.22
C HIS A 517 3.79 14.64 43.15
N PHE A 518 3.86 14.07 41.94
CA PHE A 518 3.68 12.64 41.72
C PHE A 518 5.02 11.95 41.38
N ASP A 519 5.22 10.76 41.94
CA ASP A 519 6.26 9.78 41.63
C ASP A 519 5.62 8.39 41.47
N ALA A 520 5.84 7.76 40.32
CA ALA A 520 5.16 6.52 39.98
C ALA A 520 5.64 5.30 40.80
N GLU A 521 6.91 5.26 41.21
CA GLU A 521 7.46 4.13 41.96
C GLU A 521 7.02 4.19 43.43
N GLU A 522 7.07 5.39 44.04
CA GLU A 522 6.54 5.58 45.39
C GLU A 522 5.01 5.37 45.43
N TYR A 523 4.28 5.76 44.38
CA TYR A 523 2.86 5.44 44.24
C TYR A 523 2.60 3.93 44.26
N ILE A 524 3.28 3.15 43.40
CA ILE A 524 3.08 1.70 43.33
C ILE A 524 3.46 1.03 44.67
N LYS A 525 4.50 1.52 45.35
CA LYS A 525 4.89 1.05 46.68
C LYS A 525 3.76 1.22 47.70
N LEU A 526 3.08 2.36 47.71
CA LEU A 526 1.92 2.59 48.59
C LEU A 526 0.71 1.73 48.19
N VAL A 527 0.43 1.60 46.89
CA VAL A 527 -0.64 0.72 46.36
C VAL A 527 -0.44 -0.72 46.85
N ARG A 528 0.79 -1.25 46.72
CA ARG A 528 1.15 -2.59 47.20
C ARG A 528 1.08 -2.70 48.73
N LYS A 529 1.64 -1.73 49.45
CA LYS A 529 1.64 -1.68 50.92
C LYS A 529 0.23 -1.79 51.49
N HIS A 530 -0.74 -1.15 50.84
CA HIS A 530 -2.13 -1.07 51.30
C HIS A 530 -3.10 -2.04 50.61
N GLY A 531 -2.58 -2.94 49.77
CA GLY A 531 -3.36 -3.97 49.08
C GLY A 531 -4.43 -3.41 48.15
N LEU A 532 -4.14 -2.30 47.47
CA LEU A 532 -5.08 -1.68 46.52
C LEU A 532 -5.01 -2.37 45.16
N GLU A 533 -6.17 -2.81 44.67
CA GLU A 533 -6.34 -3.43 43.34
C GLU A 533 -6.79 -2.41 42.29
N ILE A 534 -7.60 -1.42 42.71
CA ILE A 534 -7.97 -0.27 41.88
C ILE A 534 -7.65 0.98 42.69
N SER A 535 -6.92 1.91 42.11
CA SER A 535 -6.48 3.09 42.82
C SER A 535 -6.40 4.31 41.93
N GLN A 536 -6.27 5.47 42.53
CA GLN A 536 -5.83 6.69 41.84
C GLN A 536 -4.97 7.55 42.77
N PRO A 537 -4.16 8.47 42.23
CA PRO A 537 -3.56 9.55 43.00
C PRO A 537 -4.62 10.47 43.61
N GLY A 538 -4.29 11.09 44.75
CA GLY A 538 -5.12 12.15 45.34
C GLY A 538 -5.23 13.34 44.41
N LEU A 539 -6.39 13.99 44.37
CA LEU A 539 -6.58 15.24 43.63
C LEU A 539 -6.37 16.43 44.53
N GLU A 540 -5.59 17.39 44.08
CA GLU A 540 -5.43 18.66 44.78
C GLU A 540 -6.80 19.36 44.96
N PRO A 541 -7.15 19.81 46.18
CA PRO A 541 -8.45 20.41 46.44
C PRO A 541 -8.69 21.68 45.62
N THR A 542 -9.72 21.67 44.77
CA THR A 542 -10.21 22.86 44.04
C THR A 542 -11.63 23.23 44.47
N LYS A 543 -12.06 24.47 44.20
CA LYS A 543 -13.41 24.95 44.56
C LYS A 543 -14.55 24.18 43.89
N SER A 544 -14.28 23.50 42.77
CA SER A 544 -15.29 22.84 41.93
C SER A 544 -15.03 21.34 41.74
N MET A 545 -14.66 20.65 42.82
CA MET A 545 -14.45 19.20 42.78
C MET A 545 -15.81 18.43 42.84
N PRO A 546 -16.06 17.50 41.91
CA PRO A 546 -17.33 16.76 41.86
C PRO A 546 -17.48 15.76 43.00
N TRP A 547 -16.40 15.04 43.36
CA TRP A 547 -16.40 13.96 44.35
C TRP A 547 -15.39 14.26 45.46
N ARG A 548 -15.83 14.26 46.73
CA ARG A 548 -14.93 14.38 47.88
C ARG A 548 -14.05 13.15 48.05
N MET A 549 -14.47 12.00 47.54
CA MET A 549 -13.70 10.75 47.59
C MET A 549 -12.36 10.85 46.86
N THR A 550 -12.25 11.69 45.83
CA THR A 550 -11.01 11.83 45.05
C THR A 550 -10.05 12.86 45.64
N ARG A 551 -10.46 13.59 46.67
CA ARG A 551 -9.71 14.70 47.26
C ARG A 551 -8.55 14.20 48.11
N LYS A 552 -7.34 14.71 47.84
CA LYS A 552 -6.16 14.50 48.67
C LYS A 552 -6.41 14.89 50.14
N ARG A 553 -5.90 14.10 51.08
CA ARG A 553 -5.82 14.39 52.52
C ARG A 553 -4.37 14.61 52.96
N ASP A 554 -4.12 15.59 53.81
CA ASP A 554 -2.75 15.98 54.19
C ASP A 554 -2.10 15.09 55.28
N HIS A 555 -2.88 14.28 55.98
CA HIS A 555 -2.42 13.51 57.15
C HIS A 555 -2.67 12.00 57.01
N SER A 556 -2.79 11.51 55.78
CA SER A 556 -3.01 10.10 55.49
C SER A 556 -2.12 9.67 54.33
N GLU A 557 -1.65 8.42 54.33
CA GLU A 557 -0.97 7.85 53.18
C GLU A 557 -1.95 7.54 52.04
N ILE A 558 -3.11 7.01 52.41
CA ILE A 558 -4.21 6.60 51.52
C ILE A 558 -5.55 6.79 52.24
N HIS A 559 -6.65 6.80 51.50
CA HIS A 559 -7.98 6.61 52.06
C HIS A 559 -8.89 5.82 51.13
N LYS A 560 -9.84 5.09 51.73
CA LYS A 560 -10.77 4.18 51.02
C LYS A 560 -12.25 4.55 51.20
N VAL A 561 -12.52 5.46 52.14
CA VAL A 561 -13.87 5.92 52.51
C VAL A 561 -13.85 7.43 52.73
N THR A 562 -14.93 8.12 52.37
CA THR A 562 -15.16 9.54 52.61
C THR A 562 -16.58 9.84 53.07
N GLU A 563 -16.77 11.01 53.69
CA GLU A 563 -18.09 11.60 53.91
C GLU A 563 -18.45 12.54 52.75
N GLU A 564 -19.39 12.10 51.91
CA GLU A 564 -19.92 12.91 50.81
C GLU A 564 -20.97 13.94 51.25
N LYS A 565 -21.43 14.76 50.30
CA LYS A 565 -22.55 15.65 50.55
C LYS A 565 -23.83 14.84 50.88
N PRO A 566 -24.74 15.37 51.71
CA PRO A 566 -25.95 14.65 52.11
C PRO A 566 -26.76 14.12 50.91
N GLY A 567 -27.16 12.85 50.97
CA GLY A 567 -28.00 12.19 49.95
C GLY A 567 -27.28 11.60 48.73
N LEU A 568 -25.95 11.72 48.63
CA LEU A 568 -25.18 11.10 47.53
C LEU A 568 -24.74 9.67 47.79
N CYS A 569 -24.66 9.24 49.05
CA CYS A 569 -24.23 7.88 49.39
C CYS A 569 -25.40 7.06 49.89
N PRO A 570 -25.85 6.05 49.13
CA PRO A 570 -26.89 5.13 49.58
C PRO A 570 -26.37 4.23 50.72
N ASP A 571 -25.08 3.89 50.69
CA ASP A 571 -24.37 3.08 51.68
C ASP A 571 -22.93 3.62 51.83
N PRO A 572 -22.37 3.70 53.05
CA PRO A 572 -20.99 4.14 53.26
C PRO A 572 -19.92 3.31 52.56
N HIS A 573 -20.18 2.03 52.30
CA HIS A 573 -19.27 1.08 51.63
C HIS A 573 -19.46 1.02 50.11
N LEU A 574 -20.42 1.77 49.56
CA LEU A 574 -20.67 1.83 48.13
C LEU A 574 -20.23 3.18 47.52
N PRO A 575 -19.99 3.21 46.21
CA PRO A 575 -19.75 4.44 45.47
C PRO A 575 -20.88 5.47 45.65
N PRO A 576 -20.56 6.76 45.76
CA PRO A 576 -19.21 7.34 45.68
C PRO A 576 -18.46 7.44 47.03
N CYS A 577 -19.04 7.01 48.16
CA CYS A 577 -18.43 7.18 49.48
C CYS A 577 -17.25 6.24 49.75
N ALA A 578 -17.28 5.04 49.18
CA ALA A 578 -16.18 4.09 49.18
C ALA A 578 -16.18 3.33 47.85
N ALA A 579 -15.19 2.47 47.65
CA ALA A 579 -15.10 1.63 46.46
C ALA A 579 -15.12 2.42 45.12
N PHE A 580 -14.66 3.67 45.14
CA PHE A 580 -14.78 4.62 44.04
C PHE A 580 -13.44 5.29 43.76
N VAL A 581 -13.08 5.32 42.49
CA VAL A 581 -12.05 6.19 41.91
C VAL A 581 -12.60 6.76 40.62
N GLU A 582 -12.16 7.96 40.25
CA GLU A 582 -12.58 8.63 39.04
C GLU A 582 -11.78 8.14 37.82
N ILE A 583 -12.47 8.02 36.69
CA ILE A 583 -11.99 7.46 35.44
C ILE A 583 -10.91 8.31 34.82
N MET A 584 -10.63 9.52 35.34
CA MET A 584 -9.61 10.43 34.85
C MET A 584 -8.18 9.89 35.04
N ALA A 585 -7.86 9.37 36.22
CA ALA A 585 -6.52 8.88 36.55
C ALA A 585 -6.48 7.50 37.25
N PRO A 586 -7.28 6.50 36.83
CA PRO A 586 -7.30 5.20 37.48
C PRO A 586 -6.04 4.39 37.18
N VAL A 587 -5.72 3.52 38.14
CA VAL A 587 -4.66 2.52 38.09
C VAL A 587 -5.26 1.19 38.51
N PHE A 588 -5.11 0.17 37.68
CA PHE A 588 -5.65 -1.16 37.88
C PHE A 588 -4.52 -2.16 38.08
N SER A 589 -4.67 -3.08 39.02
CA SER A 589 -3.88 -4.32 39.01
C SER A 589 -4.23 -5.16 37.78
N ARG A 590 -3.37 -6.11 37.44
CA ARG A 590 -3.62 -7.10 36.38
C ARG A 590 -4.98 -7.78 36.52
N GLU A 591 -5.29 -8.29 37.71
CA GLU A 591 -6.52 -9.01 38.00
C GLU A 591 -7.76 -8.10 37.90
N ALA A 592 -7.68 -6.90 38.47
CA ALA A 592 -8.77 -5.94 38.37
C ALA A 592 -9.02 -5.52 36.92
N TRP A 593 -7.95 -5.27 36.14
CA TRP A 593 -8.06 -4.92 34.73
C TRP A 593 -8.73 -6.01 33.90
N HIS A 594 -8.45 -7.29 34.17
CA HIS A 594 -9.09 -8.40 33.49
C HIS A 594 -10.63 -8.32 33.58
N CYS A 595 -11.18 -8.04 34.76
CA CYS A 595 -12.61 -7.81 34.92
C CYS A 595 -13.08 -6.49 34.29
N VAL A 596 -12.38 -5.38 34.55
CA VAL A 596 -12.78 -4.04 34.08
C VAL A 596 -12.82 -3.98 32.55
N TRP A 597 -11.92 -4.66 31.85
CA TRP A 597 -11.95 -4.73 30.39
C TRP A 597 -13.26 -5.33 29.87
N HIS A 598 -13.79 -6.37 30.53
CA HIS A 598 -15.08 -6.99 30.17
C HIS A 598 -16.28 -6.11 30.55
N LEU A 599 -16.14 -5.28 31.58
CA LEU A 599 -17.15 -4.29 31.97
C LEU A 599 -17.33 -3.19 30.91
N ILE A 600 -16.25 -2.77 30.24
CA ILE A 600 -16.29 -1.73 29.21
C ILE A 600 -17.08 -2.21 27.98
N GLN A 601 -18.07 -1.42 27.58
CA GLN A 601 -18.96 -1.71 26.46
C GLN A 601 -18.35 -1.26 25.12
N ASN A 602 -18.56 -2.02 24.04
CA ASN A 602 -17.96 -1.73 22.74
C ASN A 602 -18.48 -0.45 22.06
N ASP A 603 -19.74 -0.09 22.32
CA ASP A 603 -20.47 1.02 21.70
C ASP A 603 -20.63 2.27 22.60
N LEU A 604 -20.33 2.15 23.89
CA LEU A 604 -20.34 3.26 24.85
C LEU A 604 -18.92 3.73 25.10
N VAL A 605 -18.49 4.75 24.37
CA VAL A 605 -17.08 5.06 24.18
C VAL A 605 -16.54 6.04 25.22
N HIS A 606 -17.38 6.84 25.89
CA HIS A 606 -16.90 7.86 26.83
C HIS A 606 -16.57 7.34 28.23
N GLY A 607 -17.09 6.17 28.60
CA GLY A 607 -16.85 5.53 29.89
C GLY A 607 -17.50 6.20 31.11
N TRP A 608 -18.32 7.24 30.91
CA TRP A 608 -19.04 7.89 32.03
C TRP A 608 -19.94 6.88 32.75
N GLY A 609 -19.74 6.78 34.07
CA GLY A 609 -20.46 5.83 34.91
C GLY A 609 -19.72 4.52 35.17
N LEU A 610 -18.61 4.25 34.47
CA LEU A 610 -17.74 3.12 34.79
C LEU A 610 -17.24 3.19 36.23
N ASP A 611 -16.93 4.39 36.71
CA ASP A 611 -16.47 4.70 38.08
C ASP A 611 -17.32 4.03 39.17
N PHE A 612 -18.63 4.04 38.98
CA PHE A 612 -19.61 3.48 39.93
C PHE A 612 -19.71 1.95 39.85
N ALA A 613 -19.25 1.37 38.74
CA ALA A 613 -19.29 -0.06 38.49
C ALA A 613 -17.95 -0.75 38.71
N LEU A 614 -16.83 -0.02 38.84
CA LEU A 614 -15.50 -0.58 39.11
C LEU A 614 -15.47 -1.48 40.37
N GLN A 615 -16.27 -1.13 41.39
CA GLN A 615 -16.42 -1.96 42.59
C GLN A 615 -16.81 -3.41 42.33
N LYS A 616 -17.48 -3.71 41.20
CA LYS A 616 -17.91 -5.08 40.86
C LYS A 616 -16.75 -6.00 40.48
N CYS A 617 -15.57 -5.43 40.23
CA CYS A 617 -14.40 -6.17 39.78
C CYS A 617 -13.43 -6.55 40.90
N VAL A 618 -13.74 -6.20 42.15
CA VAL A 618 -12.85 -6.44 43.29
C VAL A 618 -13.66 -6.76 44.53
N GLU A 619 -13.25 -7.78 45.29
CA GLU A 619 -13.91 -8.20 46.52
C GLU A 619 -12.90 -8.30 47.70
N PRO A 620 -13.18 -7.70 48.88
CA PRO A 620 -14.22 -6.70 49.14
C PRO A 620 -13.81 -5.32 48.59
N ALA A 621 -14.69 -4.69 47.81
CA ALA A 621 -14.37 -3.50 47.03
C ALA A 621 -13.93 -2.29 47.88
N HIS A 622 -14.63 -2.03 48.98
CA HIS A 622 -14.36 -0.88 49.86
C HIS A 622 -13.04 -0.97 50.63
N GLU A 623 -12.40 -2.15 50.67
CA GLU A 623 -11.08 -2.32 51.28
C GLU A 623 -9.94 -2.32 50.26
N LYS A 624 -10.23 -2.57 48.98
CA LYS A 624 -9.22 -2.74 47.93
C LYS A 624 -9.23 -1.64 46.88
N ILE A 625 -10.21 -0.73 46.94
CA ILE A 625 -10.27 0.44 46.09
C ILE A 625 -10.04 1.70 46.93
N GLY A 626 -9.13 2.57 46.51
CA GLY A 626 -8.80 3.75 47.30
C GLY A 626 -7.93 4.78 46.59
N VAL A 627 -7.75 5.91 47.26
CA VAL A 627 -6.99 7.06 46.79
C VAL A 627 -5.68 7.13 47.56
N VAL A 628 -4.57 7.35 46.84
CA VAL A 628 -3.24 7.51 47.41
C VAL A 628 -2.98 8.99 47.65
N ASP A 629 -2.97 9.41 48.91
CA ASP A 629 -2.94 10.82 49.30
C ASP A 629 -1.52 11.42 49.25
N GLU A 630 -0.51 10.62 49.57
CA GLU A 630 0.90 11.06 49.55
C GLU A 630 1.42 11.33 48.14
N GLN A 631 0.75 10.79 47.12
CA GLN A 631 1.09 10.97 45.72
C GLN A 631 -0.11 11.61 45.03
N TRP A 632 -0.03 12.90 44.71
CA TRP A 632 -1.18 13.65 44.22
C TRP A 632 -0.91 14.36 42.90
N ILE A 633 -2.01 14.65 42.21
CA ILE A 633 -2.05 15.28 40.89
C ILE A 633 -3.03 16.45 40.90
N VAL A 634 -2.90 17.31 39.90
CA VAL A 634 -3.72 18.51 39.72
C VAL A 634 -4.55 18.38 38.46
N HIS A 635 -5.87 18.57 38.53
CA HIS A 635 -6.70 18.62 37.33
C HIS A 635 -6.64 20.02 36.69
N GLN A 636 -6.02 20.13 35.51
CA GLN A 636 -5.78 21.43 34.87
C GLN A 636 -6.96 21.91 34.00
N ILE A 637 -7.96 21.06 33.72
CA ILE A 637 -9.16 21.37 32.91
C ILE A 637 -8.77 21.96 31.54
N VAL A 638 -7.79 21.35 30.87
CA VAL A 638 -7.33 21.80 29.56
C VAL A 638 -8.33 21.31 28.49
N PRO A 639 -8.82 22.17 27.58
CA PRO A 639 -9.74 21.75 26.52
C PRO A 639 -9.17 20.60 25.67
N SER A 640 -9.81 19.45 25.77
CA SER A 640 -9.40 18.18 25.16
C SER A 640 -10.36 17.76 24.02
N LEU A 641 -10.41 16.46 23.74
CA LEU A 641 -11.32 15.80 22.80
C LEU A 641 -12.78 16.28 22.88
N GLY A 642 -13.24 16.74 24.05
CA GLY A 642 -14.56 17.36 24.23
C GLY A 642 -14.84 18.50 23.23
N GLY A 643 -13.83 19.27 22.81
CA GLY A 643 -13.99 20.34 21.82
C GLY A 643 -14.13 19.89 20.37
N GLN A 644 -13.98 18.59 20.06
CA GLN A 644 -13.94 18.07 18.68
C GLN A 644 -15.28 17.53 18.16
N GLY A 645 -16.37 17.75 18.91
CA GLY A 645 -17.73 17.43 18.47
C GLY A 645 -18.19 18.27 17.28
N GLU A 646 -19.35 17.92 16.72
CA GLU A 646 -20.01 18.74 15.71
C GLU A 646 -21.03 19.65 16.39
N SER A 647 -21.08 20.92 15.98
CA SER A 647 -22.11 21.85 16.45
C SER A 647 -23.43 21.51 15.79
N THR A 648 -24.49 21.30 16.58
CA THR A 648 -25.86 21.17 16.06
C THR A 648 -26.79 22.19 16.71
N ASN A 649 -27.71 22.76 15.95
CA ASN A 649 -28.74 23.69 16.45
C ASN A 649 -28.18 24.87 17.28
N GLY A 650 -27.04 25.44 16.88
CA GLY A 650 -26.41 26.57 17.57
C GLY A 650 -25.69 26.23 18.88
N ARG A 651 -25.64 24.95 19.29
CA ARG A 651 -24.86 24.51 20.47
C ARG A 651 -23.38 24.35 20.12
N ALA A 652 -22.53 24.70 21.08
CA ALA A 652 -21.08 24.54 20.92
C ALA A 652 -20.70 23.05 20.88
N PRO A 653 -19.65 22.66 20.12
CA PRO A 653 -19.18 21.28 20.00
C PRO A 653 -19.09 20.49 21.31
N TRP A 654 -18.53 21.11 22.36
CA TRP A 654 -18.36 20.47 23.66
C TRP A 654 -19.67 20.15 24.38
N GLN A 655 -20.74 20.91 24.11
CA GLN A 655 -22.05 20.66 24.68
C GLN A 655 -22.66 19.39 24.08
N GLU A 656 -22.47 19.13 22.79
CA GLU A 656 -22.93 17.91 22.14
C GLU A 656 -22.18 16.67 22.64
N VAL A 657 -20.85 16.78 22.81
CA VAL A 657 -20.07 15.68 23.41
C VAL A 657 -20.56 15.38 24.82
N ARG A 658 -20.82 16.42 25.63
CA ARG A 658 -21.34 16.24 27.00
C ARG A 658 -22.74 15.64 27.03
N LEU A 659 -23.61 16.00 26.09
CA LEU A 659 -24.92 15.38 25.92
C LEU A 659 -24.79 13.89 25.57
N ARG A 660 -23.84 13.54 24.68
CA ARG A 660 -23.54 12.14 24.37
C ARG A 660 -23.04 11.37 25.58
N CYS A 661 -22.11 11.94 26.36
CA CYS A 661 -21.63 11.34 27.61
C CYS A 661 -22.79 11.03 28.57
N THR A 662 -23.71 11.98 28.74
CA THR A 662 -24.89 11.82 29.61
C THR A 662 -25.82 10.71 29.12
N ARG A 663 -26.06 10.62 27.80
CA ARG A 663 -26.86 9.54 27.19
C ARG A 663 -26.20 8.17 27.36
N GLU A 664 -24.90 8.09 27.12
CA GLU A 664 -24.14 6.84 27.29
C GLU A 664 -24.17 6.36 28.74
N TRP A 665 -23.99 7.25 29.70
CA TRP A 665 -24.10 6.91 31.12
C TRP A 665 -25.49 6.36 31.47
N ALA A 666 -26.56 6.99 30.98
CA ALA A 666 -27.92 6.51 31.19
C ALA A 666 -28.14 5.11 30.59
N MET A 667 -27.62 4.88 29.37
CA MET A 667 -27.69 3.56 28.71
C MET A 667 -26.88 2.51 29.47
N PHE A 668 -25.67 2.83 29.93
CA PHE A 668 -24.84 1.92 30.72
C PHE A 668 -25.54 1.50 32.01
N LYS A 669 -26.09 2.47 32.74
CA LYS A 669 -26.85 2.22 33.98
C LYS A 669 -28.05 1.33 33.75
N ALA A 670 -28.81 1.56 32.67
CA ALA A 670 -29.94 0.73 32.30
C ALA A 670 -29.51 -0.71 31.92
N ARG A 671 -28.42 -0.86 31.16
CA ARG A 671 -27.87 -2.18 30.80
C ARG A 671 -27.44 -2.97 32.03
N MET A 672 -26.71 -2.33 32.94
CA MET A 672 -26.27 -2.97 34.19
C MET A 672 -27.47 -3.44 35.01
N ALA A 673 -28.44 -2.56 35.29
CA ALA A 673 -29.61 -2.91 36.08
C ALA A 673 -30.48 -4.00 35.43
N ASN A 674 -30.60 -4.01 34.10
CA ASN A 674 -31.32 -5.07 33.40
C ASN A 674 -30.56 -6.41 33.47
N ALA A 675 -29.25 -6.41 33.24
CA ALA A 675 -28.42 -7.61 33.30
C ALA A 675 -28.42 -8.25 34.70
N GLU A 676 -28.32 -7.44 35.76
CA GLU A 676 -28.44 -7.93 37.14
C GLU A 676 -29.80 -8.56 37.41
N ARG A 677 -30.88 -7.89 36.98
CA ARG A 677 -32.25 -8.40 37.14
C ARG A 677 -32.45 -9.72 36.40
N ASP A 678 -31.95 -9.83 35.17
CA ASP A 678 -32.08 -11.05 34.37
C ASP A 678 -31.25 -12.19 34.95
N TYR A 679 -30.06 -11.89 35.48
CA TYR A 679 -29.25 -12.86 36.22
C TYR A 679 -29.96 -13.39 37.46
N HIS A 680 -30.46 -12.51 38.35
CA HIS A 680 -31.19 -12.95 39.54
C HIS A 680 -32.43 -13.79 39.20
N LYS A 681 -33.19 -13.42 38.16
CA LYS A 681 -34.30 -14.24 37.67
C LYS A 681 -33.86 -15.62 37.18
N SER A 682 -32.74 -15.72 36.46
CA SER A 682 -32.22 -17.02 36.03
C SER A 682 -31.83 -17.92 37.22
N MET A 683 -31.26 -17.35 38.28
CA MET A 683 -30.95 -18.09 39.51
C MET A 683 -32.20 -18.55 40.26
N GLU A 684 -33.25 -17.72 40.31
CA GLU A 684 -34.54 -18.09 40.91
C GLU A 684 -35.17 -19.27 40.15
N ILE A 685 -35.13 -19.25 38.81
CA ILE A 685 -35.62 -20.35 37.96
C ILE A 685 -34.80 -21.63 38.20
N ASP A 686 -33.47 -21.55 38.21
CA ASP A 686 -32.61 -22.72 38.44
C ASP A 686 -32.83 -23.32 39.84
N SER A 687 -33.00 -22.48 40.87
CA SER A 687 -33.31 -22.93 42.23
C SER A 687 -34.67 -23.63 42.32
N SER A 688 -35.68 -23.16 41.56
CA SER A 688 -37.00 -23.79 41.49
C SER A 688 -36.99 -25.15 40.77
N ASN A 689 -36.13 -25.30 39.75
CA ASN A 689 -35.94 -26.56 39.02
C ASN A 689 -35.15 -27.62 39.81
N LEU A 690 -34.33 -27.20 40.78
CA LEU A 690 -33.59 -28.10 41.69
C LEU A 690 -34.45 -28.63 42.86
N THR A 691 -35.62 -28.04 43.11
CA THR A 691 -36.56 -28.44 44.18
C THR A 691 -37.72 -29.34 43.71
N THR A 692 -37.73 -29.73 42.43
CA THR A 692 -38.60 -30.78 41.86
C THR A 692 -37.78 -31.98 41.45
#